data_AF-A0A6J2HR83-F1
#
_entry.id   AF-A0A6J2HR83-F1
#
_cell.length_a   1.000
_cell.length_b   1.000
_cell.length_c   1.000
_cell.angle_alpha   90.00
_cell.angle_beta   90.00
_cell.angle_gamma   90.00
#
_symmetry.space_group_name_H-M   'P 1'
#
loop_
_entity.id
_entity.type
_entity.pdbx_description
1 polymer ?
#
loop_
_entity_poly.entity_id
_entity_poly.type
_entity_poly.pdbx_seq_one_letter_code
_entity_poly.pdbx_strand_id
1 'polypeptide(L)'
;MNHYRAAAEAAQSELAALSVKYDCAESELLELRSSIISKEASFQELKAEAESYKENNARQKSRLLSLQTRIQEMEEELCVLATSKNQAELTAQVAYKENWELKEELHNQNTKLNKYWNKSEENMTQASKISRKYEELLTQLSGFLDTDIREKEKPQEHLMSKVSEICKENLTLKDQVAALQEAVNVREMESKASRETIMRLVSEVTKEQKKVAGYCQDMEKLSKDLDSATIERQSLEMEVRNLQDKLTVNQKALDTSKRELHSLKKSSAELDGSLKSSRAEARTAWSSLEAFKEQIATLLSSGSAIVEPSEKAILERIREINCKEESKQIMVSQLETQIAKLTEALENQTRLYHKALERSRKAEKCSESFQDQLKHLEEELLTIDLMQDGLKLEKQKYLKFLEQLNEKMKLDSLAAEFGFDMNMDAILARVEQLVKLEGDAVIENKTVAHSLRRKLKTQKEKLESKELHVNLLRQKVTQLEEEKQIRTALAVERDEANLAVRNLHKMIERLQKQLDVAKETNTDLKAKLSETNELKIKTLEQNRTIEELNKSQGKLERMKEKAEKQLRSVKSELLLKERKATEDKEKNQNILEAVTSEMKVLKTTLAELAKRERQLADFREVVSRMLGLNIASLALPDYEIITCLDELIHSYQHHCFPCVCLKDVARAPEEQQRNVQLLH
;
A
#
# COMPACT_ATOMS: atom_id res chain seq x y z
N MET A 1 83.75 -158.01 23.06
CA MET A 1 84.20 -156.64 23.40
C MET A 1 83.74 -155.55 22.41
N ASN A 2 82.87 -155.82 21.41
CA ASN A 2 82.50 -154.79 20.41
C ASN A 2 81.19 -154.01 20.69
N HIS A 3 80.26 -154.53 21.52
CA HIS A 3 78.97 -153.85 21.73
C HIS A 3 79.02 -152.59 22.61
N TYR A 4 80.01 -152.44 23.50
CA TYR A 4 80.08 -151.28 24.40
C TYR A 4 80.65 -150.01 23.75
N ARG A 5 81.41 -150.10 22.65
CA ARG A 5 81.95 -148.92 21.95
C ARG A 5 80.88 -148.21 21.12
N ALA A 6 80.08 -148.97 20.37
CA ALA A 6 78.99 -148.42 19.54
C ALA A 6 77.92 -147.68 20.36
N ALA A 7 77.62 -148.14 21.58
CA ALA A 7 76.67 -147.47 22.47
C ALA A 7 77.18 -146.11 22.99
N ALA A 8 78.50 -146.00 23.26
CA ALA A 8 79.10 -144.74 23.70
C ALA A 8 79.16 -143.71 22.57
N GLU A 9 79.54 -144.13 21.36
CA GLU A 9 79.57 -143.26 20.17
C GLU A 9 78.15 -142.79 19.78
N ALA A 10 77.13 -143.66 19.90
CA ALA A 10 75.73 -143.29 19.72
C ALA A 10 75.27 -142.25 20.76
N ALA A 11 75.53 -142.47 22.05
CA ALA A 11 75.16 -141.53 23.10
C ALA A 11 75.89 -140.17 22.97
N GLN A 12 77.12 -140.15 22.48
CA GLN A 12 77.88 -138.92 22.25
C GLN A 12 77.34 -138.13 21.04
N SER A 13 76.89 -138.85 19.99
CA SER A 13 76.19 -138.27 18.84
C SER A 13 74.82 -137.71 19.23
N GLU A 14 74.04 -138.44 20.04
CA GLU A 14 72.76 -137.97 20.59
C GLU A 14 72.92 -136.76 21.51
N LEU A 15 73.96 -136.72 22.35
CA LEU A 15 74.27 -135.56 23.18
C LEU A 15 74.61 -134.33 22.32
N ALA A 16 75.43 -134.49 21.28
CA ALA A 16 75.76 -133.39 20.37
C ALA A 16 74.52 -132.90 19.59
N ALA A 17 73.65 -133.81 19.14
CA ALA A 17 72.38 -133.47 18.51
C ALA A 17 71.40 -132.77 19.47
N LEU A 18 71.43 -133.11 20.76
CA LEU A 18 70.65 -132.41 21.80
C LEU A 18 71.23 -131.03 22.12
N SER A 19 72.56 -130.86 22.18
CA SER A 19 73.19 -129.54 22.32
C SER A 19 72.85 -128.62 21.15
N VAL A 20 72.97 -129.08 19.89
CA VAL A 20 72.58 -128.28 18.73
C VAL A 20 71.09 -127.92 18.76
N LYS A 21 70.21 -128.82 19.20
CA LYS A 21 68.79 -128.51 19.41
C LYS A 21 68.55 -127.50 20.53
N TYR A 22 69.33 -127.56 21.61
CA TYR A 22 69.27 -126.60 22.71
C TYR A 22 69.73 -125.21 22.23
N ASP A 23 70.88 -125.13 21.53
CA ASP A 23 71.43 -123.89 21.00
C ASP A 23 70.49 -123.26 19.95
N CYS A 24 69.85 -124.07 19.10
CA CYS A 24 68.78 -123.62 18.21
C CYS A 24 67.58 -123.08 19.00
N ALA A 25 67.08 -123.81 20.01
CA ALA A 25 65.94 -123.37 20.82
C ALA A 25 66.25 -122.10 21.65
N GLU A 26 67.49 -121.94 22.13
CA GLU A 26 67.94 -120.72 22.80
C GLU A 26 68.05 -119.54 21.81
N SER A 27 68.53 -119.79 20.60
CA SER A 27 68.54 -118.80 19.51
C SER A 27 67.13 -118.37 19.11
N GLU A 28 66.19 -119.33 18.94
CA GLU A 28 64.78 -119.07 18.70
C GLU A 28 64.14 -118.28 19.85
N LEU A 29 64.47 -118.59 21.11
CA LEU A 29 63.99 -117.82 22.27
C LEU A 29 64.54 -116.40 22.32
N LEU A 30 65.81 -116.18 21.93
CA LEU A 30 66.40 -114.84 21.81
C LEU A 30 65.78 -114.05 20.66
N GLU A 31 65.54 -114.70 19.51
CA GLU A 31 64.87 -114.09 18.36
C GLU A 31 63.40 -113.76 18.67
N LEU A 32 62.67 -114.65 19.35
CA LEU A 32 61.32 -114.39 19.85
C LEU A 32 61.29 -113.26 20.88
N ARG A 33 62.26 -113.18 21.79
CA ARG A 33 62.38 -112.04 22.73
C ARG A 33 62.66 -110.73 22.00
N SER A 34 63.57 -110.73 21.04
CA SER A 34 63.86 -109.57 20.18
C SER A 34 62.61 -109.14 19.39
N SER A 35 61.89 -110.11 18.81
CA SER A 35 60.62 -109.91 18.12
C SER A 35 59.57 -109.30 19.04
N ILE A 36 59.36 -109.83 20.25
CA ILE A 36 58.44 -109.28 21.25
C ILE A 36 58.82 -107.84 21.64
N ILE A 37 60.11 -107.55 21.86
CA ILE A 37 60.58 -106.18 22.16
C ILE A 37 60.31 -105.23 20.99
N SER A 38 60.52 -105.67 19.75
CA SER A 38 60.22 -104.86 18.55
C SER A 38 58.70 -104.63 18.37
N LYS A 39 57.88 -105.63 18.72
CA LYS A 39 56.41 -105.54 18.67
C LYS A 39 55.88 -104.61 19.76
N GLU A 40 56.40 -104.69 20.98
CA GLU A 40 56.07 -103.76 22.07
C GLU A 40 56.48 -102.33 21.70
N ALA A 41 57.66 -102.11 21.13
CA ALA A 41 58.07 -100.80 20.62
C ALA A 41 57.07 -100.25 19.58
N SER A 42 56.71 -101.06 18.56
CA SER A 42 55.72 -100.67 17.55
C SER A 42 54.31 -100.43 18.14
N PHE A 43 53.95 -101.12 19.21
CA PHE A 43 52.69 -100.92 19.92
C PHE A 43 52.67 -99.60 20.70
N GLN A 44 53.78 -99.24 21.36
CA GLN A 44 53.92 -97.93 22.02
C GLN A 44 53.91 -96.79 21.00
N GLU A 45 54.54 -96.95 19.82
CA GLU A 45 54.46 -95.99 18.72
C GLU A 45 53.03 -95.80 18.21
N LEU A 46 52.32 -96.89 17.88
CA LEU A 46 50.91 -96.85 17.47
C LEU A 46 50.00 -96.25 18.54
N LYS A 47 50.29 -96.50 19.82
CA LYS A 47 49.56 -95.89 20.94
C LYS A 47 49.79 -94.38 21.02
N ALA A 48 51.04 -93.93 20.88
CA ALA A 48 51.37 -92.50 20.84
C ALA A 48 50.75 -91.81 19.61
N GLU A 49 50.70 -92.48 18.46
CA GLU A 49 50.02 -91.99 17.26
C GLU A 49 48.49 -91.87 17.49
N ALA A 50 47.87 -92.89 18.10
CA ALA A 50 46.45 -92.86 18.46
C ALA A 50 46.11 -91.77 19.50
N GLU A 51 47.01 -91.47 20.43
CA GLU A 51 46.89 -90.35 21.37
C GLU A 51 47.03 -88.99 20.65
N SER A 52 47.99 -88.87 19.72
CA SER A 52 48.14 -87.69 18.83
C SER A 52 46.89 -87.45 17.96
N TYR A 53 46.29 -88.50 17.40
CA TYR A 53 45.02 -88.39 16.66
C TYR A 53 43.86 -87.94 17.55
N LYS A 54 43.77 -88.44 18.80
CA LYS A 54 42.75 -87.98 19.76
C LYS A 54 42.95 -86.50 20.11
N GLU A 55 44.19 -86.06 20.34
CA GLU A 55 44.48 -84.66 20.62
C GLU A 55 44.16 -83.75 19.43
N ASN A 56 44.57 -84.14 18.21
CA ASN A 56 44.26 -83.39 16.99
C ASN A 56 42.74 -83.31 16.74
N ASN A 57 42.00 -84.39 16.98
CA ASN A 57 40.53 -84.38 16.89
C ASN A 57 39.90 -83.46 17.95
N ALA A 58 40.40 -83.45 19.19
CA ALA A 58 39.96 -82.52 20.22
C ALA A 58 40.25 -81.05 19.85
N ARG A 59 41.44 -80.75 19.31
CA ARG A 59 41.80 -79.42 18.79
C ARG A 59 40.90 -79.00 17.63
N GLN A 60 40.60 -79.91 16.69
CA GLN A 60 39.68 -79.65 15.57
C GLN A 60 38.25 -79.38 16.05
N LYS A 61 37.73 -80.17 17.01
CA LYS A 61 36.41 -79.95 17.62
C LYS A 61 36.33 -78.61 18.35
N SER A 62 37.35 -78.25 19.13
CA SER A 62 37.44 -76.94 19.78
C SER A 62 37.43 -75.80 18.76
N ARG A 63 38.17 -75.94 17.66
CA ARG A 63 38.20 -74.95 16.57
C ARG A 63 36.85 -74.84 15.84
N LEU A 64 36.17 -75.96 15.58
CA LEU A 64 34.82 -75.98 15.02
C LEU A 64 33.83 -75.27 15.95
N LEU A 65 33.87 -75.55 17.25
CA LEU A 65 32.96 -74.96 18.23
C LEU A 65 33.20 -73.45 18.36
N SER A 66 34.46 -73.00 18.39
CA SER A 66 34.81 -71.57 18.33
C SER A 66 34.34 -70.88 17.04
N LEU A 67 34.43 -71.55 15.89
CA LEU A 67 33.90 -71.02 14.62
C LEU A 67 32.37 -70.96 14.62
N GLN A 68 31.68 -71.95 15.21
CA GLN A 68 30.23 -71.95 15.37
C GLN A 68 29.77 -70.81 16.29
N THR A 69 30.43 -70.61 17.43
CA THR A 69 30.17 -69.45 18.31
C THR A 69 30.39 -68.14 17.56
N ARG A 70 31.47 -68.00 16.77
CA ARG A 70 31.71 -66.77 16.02
C ARG A 70 30.70 -66.53 14.89
N ILE A 71 30.18 -67.59 14.25
CA ILE A 71 29.09 -67.46 13.28
C ILE A 71 27.83 -66.96 13.98
N GLN A 72 27.46 -67.57 15.12
CA GLN A 72 26.29 -67.16 15.89
C GLN A 72 26.40 -65.69 16.38
N GLU A 73 27.57 -65.28 16.89
CA GLU A 73 27.85 -63.87 17.22
C GLU A 73 27.61 -62.95 16.02
N MET A 74 28.07 -63.31 14.82
CA MET A 74 27.84 -62.49 13.62
C MET A 74 26.38 -62.51 13.14
N GLU A 75 25.65 -63.60 13.34
CA GLU A 75 24.21 -63.68 13.05
C GLU A 75 23.39 -62.79 14.00
N GLU A 76 23.75 -62.77 15.30
CA GLU A 76 23.18 -61.88 16.30
C GLU A 76 23.54 -60.40 16.02
N GLU A 77 24.81 -60.10 15.71
CA GLU A 77 25.26 -58.78 15.25
C GLU A 77 24.45 -58.31 14.01
N LEU A 78 24.27 -59.17 13.00
CA LEU A 78 23.47 -58.87 11.80
C LEU A 78 21.98 -58.62 12.10
N CYS A 79 21.40 -59.35 13.05
CA CYS A 79 20.01 -59.15 13.48
C CYS A 79 19.83 -57.78 14.17
N VAL A 80 20.75 -57.41 15.06
CA VAL A 80 20.79 -56.08 15.69
C VAL A 80 21.00 -54.98 14.65
N LEU A 81 21.88 -55.20 13.66
CA LEU A 81 22.16 -54.23 12.61
C LEU A 81 20.97 -54.06 11.65
N ALA A 82 20.23 -55.13 11.34
CA ALA A 82 19.01 -55.10 10.54
C ALA A 82 17.86 -54.37 11.27
N THR A 83 17.66 -54.64 12.56
CA THR A 83 16.64 -53.94 13.37
C THR A 83 16.97 -52.45 13.55
N SER A 84 18.23 -52.12 13.82
CA SER A 84 18.74 -50.73 13.83
C SER A 84 18.54 -50.02 12.50
N LYS A 85 18.85 -50.69 11.38
CA LYS A 85 18.61 -50.17 10.02
C LYS A 85 17.12 -49.86 9.80
N ASN A 86 16.24 -50.81 10.09
CA ASN A 86 14.79 -50.63 9.90
C ASN A 86 14.26 -49.46 10.75
N GLN A 87 14.76 -49.29 11.98
CA GLN A 87 14.39 -48.18 12.85
C GLN A 87 14.90 -46.82 12.32
N ALA A 88 16.11 -46.78 11.76
CA ALA A 88 16.65 -45.59 11.10
C ALA A 88 15.87 -45.22 9.83
N GLU A 89 15.51 -46.21 8.99
CA GLU A 89 14.66 -46.00 7.81
C GLU A 89 13.27 -45.47 8.19
N LEU A 90 12.64 -46.02 9.23
CA LEU A 90 11.35 -45.51 9.73
C LEU A 90 11.45 -44.06 10.22
N THR A 91 12.51 -43.74 10.97
CA THR A 91 12.76 -42.40 11.50
C THR A 91 13.00 -41.40 10.36
N ALA A 92 13.77 -41.79 9.34
CA ALA A 92 13.98 -40.97 8.14
C ALA A 92 12.67 -40.76 7.38
N GLN A 93 11.82 -41.78 7.24
CA GLN A 93 10.54 -41.69 6.54
C GLN A 93 9.55 -40.75 7.25
N VAL A 94 9.51 -40.75 8.59
CA VAL A 94 8.75 -39.76 9.39
C VAL A 94 9.30 -38.36 9.14
N ALA A 95 10.61 -38.15 9.27
CA ALA A 95 11.23 -36.84 9.05
C ALA A 95 11.01 -36.31 7.62
N TYR A 96 11.03 -37.17 6.60
CA TYR A 96 10.68 -36.78 5.22
C TYR A 96 9.23 -36.31 5.09
N LYS A 97 8.28 -36.99 5.76
CA LYS A 97 6.86 -36.61 5.77
C LYS A 97 6.64 -35.26 6.45
N GLU A 98 7.23 -35.06 7.64
CA GLU A 98 7.18 -33.79 8.36
C GLU A 98 7.80 -32.64 7.54
N ASN A 99 8.94 -32.87 6.88
CA ASN A 99 9.60 -31.87 6.03
C ASN A 99 8.75 -31.52 4.78
N TRP A 100 7.99 -32.48 4.25
CA TRP A 100 7.04 -32.25 3.15
C TRP A 100 5.82 -31.43 3.62
N GLU A 101 5.21 -31.79 4.75
CA GLU A 101 4.09 -31.05 5.35
C GLU A 101 4.48 -29.61 5.70
N LEU A 102 5.68 -29.40 6.26
CA LEU A 102 6.22 -28.05 6.52
C LEU A 102 6.44 -27.24 5.23
N LYS A 103 6.88 -27.87 4.13
CA LYS A 103 7.02 -27.18 2.83
C LYS A 103 5.67 -26.78 2.24
N GLU A 104 4.65 -27.64 2.37
CA GLU A 104 3.30 -27.33 1.89
C GLU A 104 2.69 -26.17 2.69
N GLU A 105 2.82 -26.16 4.02
CA GLU A 105 2.32 -25.04 4.83
C GLU A 105 3.11 -23.74 4.60
N LEU A 106 4.44 -23.80 4.43
CA LEU A 106 5.24 -22.63 4.05
C LEU A 106 4.80 -22.08 2.69
N HIS A 107 4.53 -22.93 1.71
CA HIS A 107 3.97 -22.53 0.42
C HIS A 107 2.58 -21.88 0.59
N ASN A 108 1.69 -22.50 1.37
CA ASN A 108 0.35 -21.98 1.68
C ASN A 108 0.43 -20.58 2.31
N GLN A 109 1.27 -20.39 3.33
CA GLN A 109 1.49 -19.09 3.98
C GLN A 109 2.09 -18.06 3.02
N ASN A 110 3.03 -18.46 2.17
CA ASN A 110 3.59 -17.57 1.15
C ASN A 110 2.51 -17.11 0.14
N THR A 111 1.60 -18.00 -0.30
CA THR A 111 0.49 -17.59 -1.18
C THR A 111 -0.51 -16.65 -0.49
N LYS A 112 -0.77 -16.83 0.81
CA LYS A 112 -1.59 -15.90 1.62
C LYS A 112 -0.92 -14.54 1.73
N LEU A 113 0.37 -14.50 2.05
CA LEU A 113 1.17 -13.27 2.14
C LEU A 113 1.15 -12.50 0.82
N ASN A 114 1.36 -13.19 -0.31
CA ASN A 114 1.38 -12.56 -1.64
C ASN A 114 -0.01 -12.00 -2.03
N LYS A 115 -1.11 -12.66 -1.62
CA LYS A 115 -2.47 -12.12 -1.78
C LYS A 115 -2.69 -10.84 -0.98
N TYR A 116 -2.24 -10.80 0.28
CA TYR A 116 -2.33 -9.58 1.10
C TYR A 116 -1.46 -8.45 0.56
N TRP A 117 -0.25 -8.76 0.07
CA TRP A 117 0.64 -7.80 -0.56
C TRP A 117 -0.01 -7.16 -1.80
N ASN A 118 -0.46 -7.97 -2.75
CA ASN A 118 -1.14 -7.49 -3.96
C ASN A 118 -2.38 -6.65 -3.63
N LYS A 119 -3.17 -7.06 -2.62
CA LYS A 119 -4.35 -6.29 -2.20
C LYS A 119 -3.98 -4.93 -1.56
N SER A 120 -2.88 -4.88 -0.81
CA SER A 120 -2.32 -3.63 -0.27
C SER A 120 -1.83 -2.70 -1.39
N GLU A 121 -1.14 -3.25 -2.39
CA GLU A 121 -0.68 -2.51 -3.57
C GLU A 121 -1.86 -1.95 -4.39
N GLU A 122 -2.88 -2.77 -4.69
CA GLU A 122 -4.12 -2.30 -5.32
C GLU A 122 -4.73 -1.12 -4.57
N ASN A 123 -4.90 -1.24 -3.25
CA ASN A 123 -5.47 -0.20 -2.39
C ASN A 123 -4.61 1.08 -2.43
N MET A 124 -3.28 0.97 -2.39
CA MET A 124 -2.37 2.11 -2.51
C MET A 124 -2.47 2.80 -3.88
N THR A 125 -2.55 2.05 -4.99
CA THR A 125 -2.75 2.66 -6.31
C THR A 125 -4.12 3.34 -6.44
N GLN A 126 -5.16 2.79 -5.79
CA GLN A 126 -6.49 3.38 -5.76
C GLN A 126 -6.53 4.67 -4.92
N ALA A 127 -5.88 4.68 -3.75
CA ALA A 127 -5.72 5.87 -2.92
C ALA A 127 -4.98 6.99 -3.67
N SER A 128 -3.86 6.67 -4.34
CA SER A 128 -3.12 7.62 -5.18
C SER A 128 -3.96 8.18 -6.34
N LYS A 129 -4.78 7.35 -6.99
CA LYS A 129 -5.72 7.80 -8.04
C LYS A 129 -6.79 8.73 -7.50
N ILE A 130 -7.30 8.49 -6.29
CA ILE A 130 -8.29 9.36 -5.63
C ILE A 130 -7.65 10.69 -5.22
N SER A 131 -6.48 10.65 -4.58
CA SER A 131 -5.73 11.86 -4.18
C SER A 131 -5.45 12.76 -5.37
N ARG A 132 -4.94 12.21 -6.48
CA ARG A 132 -4.68 12.96 -7.70
C ARG A 132 -5.94 13.61 -8.29
N LYS A 133 -7.06 12.88 -8.36
CA LYS A 133 -8.34 13.45 -8.83
C LYS A 133 -8.83 14.58 -7.94
N TYR A 134 -8.63 14.47 -6.63
CA TYR A 134 -9.01 15.50 -5.67
C TYR A 134 -8.16 16.77 -5.84
N GLU A 135 -6.86 16.61 -6.07
CA GLU A 135 -5.90 17.69 -6.34
C GLU A 135 -6.17 18.38 -7.69
N GLU A 136 -6.50 17.61 -8.73
CA GLU A 136 -6.98 18.10 -10.03
C GLU A 136 -8.29 18.92 -9.88
N LEU A 137 -9.26 18.44 -9.09
CA LEU A 137 -10.51 19.16 -8.81
C LEU A 137 -10.26 20.49 -8.07
N LEU A 138 -9.39 20.50 -7.06
CA LEU A 138 -9.03 21.73 -6.34
C LEU A 138 -8.37 22.74 -7.27
N THR A 139 -7.48 22.29 -8.16
CA THR A 139 -6.80 23.14 -9.15
C THR A 139 -7.78 23.73 -10.17
N GLN A 140 -8.78 22.95 -10.61
CA GLN A 140 -9.84 23.43 -11.50
C GLN A 140 -10.73 24.47 -10.79
N LEU A 141 -11.19 24.19 -9.56
CA LEU A 141 -11.97 25.13 -8.76
C LEU A 141 -11.22 26.44 -8.49
N SER A 142 -9.92 26.38 -8.16
CA SER A 142 -9.10 27.58 -8.00
C SER A 142 -8.95 28.38 -9.28
N GLY A 143 -8.88 27.71 -10.44
CA GLY A 143 -8.84 28.36 -11.75
C GLY A 143 -10.15 29.03 -12.14
N PHE A 144 -11.30 28.39 -11.85
CA PHE A 144 -12.62 29.00 -12.09
C PHE A 144 -12.93 30.20 -11.18
N LEU A 145 -12.34 30.23 -9.98
CA LEU A 145 -12.53 31.29 -8.98
C LEU A 145 -11.40 32.33 -8.99
N ASP A 146 -10.46 32.24 -9.94
CA ASP A 146 -9.25 33.08 -10.06
C ASP A 146 -8.55 33.34 -8.71
N THR A 147 -8.36 32.28 -7.93
CA THR A 147 -7.89 32.35 -6.53
C THR A 147 -6.70 31.41 -6.33
N ASP A 148 -5.53 31.92 -5.98
CA ASP A 148 -4.37 31.05 -5.71
C ASP A 148 -4.51 30.32 -4.37
N ILE A 149 -4.46 28.98 -4.45
CA ILE A 149 -4.57 28.07 -3.31
C ILE A 149 -3.22 27.50 -2.84
N ARG A 150 -2.12 27.73 -3.57
CA ARG A 150 -0.82 27.06 -3.30
C ARG A 150 -0.21 27.39 -1.93
N GLU A 151 -0.48 28.58 -1.41
CA GLU A 151 0.02 29.05 -0.12
C GLU A 151 -1.03 28.94 1.00
N LYS A 152 -2.19 28.34 0.75
CA LYS A 152 -3.27 28.22 1.74
C LYS A 152 -3.15 26.88 2.47
N GLU A 153 -3.01 26.90 3.80
CA GLU A 153 -3.01 25.68 4.63
C GLU A 153 -4.26 24.81 4.41
N LYS A 154 -5.38 25.43 4.05
CA LYS A 154 -6.65 24.74 3.75
C LYS A 154 -7.30 25.30 2.47
N PRO A 155 -6.91 24.78 1.29
CA PRO A 155 -7.47 25.22 0.01
C PRO A 155 -9.00 25.15 -0.06
N GLN A 156 -9.59 24.09 0.52
CA GLN A 156 -11.03 23.82 0.42
C GLN A 156 -11.88 24.86 1.17
N GLU A 157 -11.48 25.19 2.41
CA GLU A 157 -12.17 26.20 3.22
C GLU A 157 -12.07 27.59 2.56
N HIS A 158 -10.93 27.90 1.93
CA HIS A 158 -10.74 29.16 1.21
C HIS A 158 -11.62 29.26 -0.04
N LEU A 159 -11.65 28.21 -0.88
CA LEU A 159 -12.52 28.15 -2.07
C LEU A 159 -14.01 28.23 -1.69
N MET A 160 -14.43 27.54 -0.61
CA MET A 160 -15.79 27.61 -0.09
C MET A 160 -16.16 29.02 0.41
N SER A 161 -15.24 29.72 1.10
CA SER A 161 -15.45 31.14 1.47
C SER A 161 -15.64 32.00 0.22
N LYS A 162 -14.79 31.82 -0.79
CA LYS A 162 -14.84 32.63 -2.00
C LYS A 162 -16.13 32.42 -2.81
N VAL A 163 -16.62 31.18 -2.89
CA VAL A 163 -17.96 30.89 -3.46
C VAL A 163 -19.06 31.56 -2.65
N SER A 164 -19.00 31.53 -1.30
CA SER A 164 -19.98 32.19 -0.44
C SER A 164 -20.01 33.72 -0.64
N GLU A 165 -18.85 34.35 -0.80
CA GLU A 165 -18.72 35.78 -1.14
C GLU A 165 -19.38 36.08 -2.49
N ILE A 166 -19.01 35.36 -3.55
CA ILE A 166 -19.56 35.55 -4.91
C ILE A 166 -21.09 35.33 -4.93
N CYS A 167 -21.61 34.38 -4.16
CA CYS A 167 -23.06 34.17 -4.02
C CYS A 167 -23.77 35.34 -3.34
N LYS A 168 -23.16 35.96 -2.31
CA LYS A 168 -23.70 37.16 -1.64
C LYS A 168 -23.65 38.37 -2.56
N GLU A 169 -22.54 38.58 -3.25
CA GLU A 169 -22.39 39.65 -4.25
C GLU A 169 -23.46 39.53 -5.35
N ASN A 170 -23.63 38.34 -5.93
CA ASN A 170 -24.69 38.09 -6.92
C ASN A 170 -26.10 38.37 -6.39
N LEU A 171 -26.40 38.03 -5.13
CA LEU A 171 -27.69 38.36 -4.51
C LEU A 171 -27.88 39.88 -4.47
N THR A 172 -26.89 40.62 -3.95
CA THR A 172 -26.97 42.09 -3.85
C THR A 172 -27.07 42.78 -5.22
N LEU A 173 -26.37 42.27 -6.25
CA LEU A 173 -26.49 42.79 -7.61
C LEU A 173 -27.87 42.51 -8.21
N LYS A 174 -28.46 41.34 -7.93
CA LYS A 174 -29.81 41.00 -8.37
C LYS A 174 -30.86 41.91 -7.73
N ASP A 175 -30.71 42.22 -6.45
CA ASP A 175 -31.58 43.16 -5.73
C ASP A 175 -31.44 44.60 -6.27
N GLN A 176 -30.22 45.03 -6.60
CA GLN A 176 -29.98 46.32 -7.28
C GLN A 176 -30.63 46.38 -8.67
N VAL A 177 -30.53 45.32 -9.47
CA VAL A 177 -31.17 45.23 -10.79
C VAL A 177 -32.70 45.30 -10.67
N ALA A 178 -33.29 44.62 -9.68
CA ALA A 178 -34.73 44.71 -9.42
C ALA A 178 -35.16 46.15 -9.06
N ALA A 179 -34.44 46.81 -8.15
CA ALA A 179 -34.72 48.20 -7.77
C ALA A 179 -34.57 49.19 -8.95
N LEU A 180 -33.56 49.00 -9.81
CA LEU A 180 -33.38 49.80 -11.03
C LEU A 180 -34.52 49.55 -12.03
N GLN A 181 -34.96 48.31 -12.21
CA GLN A 181 -36.08 47.98 -13.09
C GLN A 181 -37.39 48.63 -12.61
N GLU A 182 -37.66 48.61 -11.30
CA GLU A 182 -38.81 49.32 -10.72
C GLU A 182 -38.72 50.83 -10.95
N ALA A 183 -37.55 51.45 -10.72
CA ALA A 183 -37.34 52.87 -10.96
C ALA A 183 -37.52 53.27 -12.45
N VAL A 184 -37.08 52.43 -13.39
CA VAL A 184 -37.33 52.61 -14.83
C VAL A 184 -38.83 52.50 -15.14
N ASN A 185 -39.52 51.49 -14.62
CA ASN A 185 -40.96 51.30 -14.81
C ASN A 185 -41.76 52.52 -14.30
N VAL A 186 -41.41 53.07 -13.13
CA VAL A 186 -42.03 54.28 -12.57
C VAL A 186 -41.81 55.47 -13.50
N ARG A 187 -40.57 55.73 -13.94
CA ARG A 187 -40.28 56.84 -14.87
C ARG A 187 -40.98 56.69 -16.23
N GLU A 188 -41.13 55.48 -16.74
CA GLU A 188 -41.92 55.24 -17.95
C GLU A 188 -43.40 55.61 -17.76
N MET A 189 -43.98 55.27 -16.61
CA MET A 189 -45.38 55.60 -16.29
C MET A 189 -45.56 57.11 -16.11
N GLU A 190 -44.63 57.80 -15.43
CA GLU A 190 -44.58 59.26 -15.34
C GLU A 190 -44.47 59.92 -16.72
N SER A 191 -43.62 59.39 -17.60
CA SER A 191 -43.45 59.86 -18.98
C SER A 191 -44.72 59.66 -19.82
N LYS A 192 -45.39 58.51 -19.69
CA LYS A 192 -46.69 58.23 -20.34
C LYS A 192 -47.76 59.24 -19.87
N ALA A 193 -47.91 59.44 -18.57
CA ALA A 193 -48.84 60.41 -17.99
C ALA A 193 -48.53 61.87 -18.38
N SER A 194 -47.25 62.22 -18.48
CA SER A 194 -46.78 63.52 -18.96
C SER A 194 -47.15 63.74 -20.43
N ARG A 195 -46.91 62.74 -21.29
CA ARG A 195 -47.29 62.77 -22.71
C ARG A 195 -48.80 62.91 -22.90
N GLU A 196 -49.61 62.18 -22.14
CA GLU A 196 -51.07 62.32 -22.16
C GLU A 196 -51.54 63.72 -21.72
N THR A 197 -50.88 64.31 -20.73
CA THR A 197 -51.15 65.68 -20.28
C THR A 197 -50.78 66.70 -21.35
N ILE A 198 -49.65 66.54 -22.03
CA ILE A 198 -49.27 67.35 -23.19
C ILE A 198 -50.29 67.19 -24.32
N MET A 199 -50.73 65.97 -24.65
CA MET A 199 -51.76 65.75 -25.69
C MET A 199 -53.10 66.41 -25.35
N ARG A 200 -53.52 66.41 -24.08
CA ARG A 200 -54.71 67.16 -23.63
C ARG A 200 -54.54 68.66 -23.82
N LEU A 201 -53.42 69.22 -23.35
CA LEU A 201 -53.12 70.65 -23.50
C LEU A 201 -53.01 71.08 -24.98
N VAL A 202 -52.37 70.28 -25.84
CA VAL A 202 -52.32 70.53 -27.29
C VAL A 202 -53.73 70.49 -27.91
N SER A 203 -54.59 69.58 -27.45
CA SER A 203 -55.98 69.49 -27.92
C SER A 203 -56.81 70.70 -27.47
N GLU A 204 -56.57 71.21 -26.27
CA GLU A 204 -57.20 72.44 -25.74
C GLU A 204 -56.70 73.68 -26.49
N VAL A 205 -55.39 73.85 -26.65
CA VAL A 205 -54.78 74.92 -27.45
C VAL A 205 -55.31 74.91 -28.89
N THR A 206 -55.44 73.74 -29.51
CA THR A 206 -56.01 73.61 -30.87
C THR A 206 -57.48 74.03 -30.92
N LYS A 207 -58.27 73.77 -29.88
CA LYS A 207 -59.67 74.23 -29.78
C LYS A 207 -59.73 75.76 -29.62
N GLU A 208 -58.91 76.34 -28.74
CA GLU A 208 -58.85 77.79 -28.57
C GLU A 208 -58.34 78.49 -29.83
N GLN A 209 -57.31 77.94 -30.51
CA GLN A 209 -56.83 78.47 -31.79
C GLN A 209 -57.93 78.48 -32.87
N LYS A 210 -58.79 77.44 -32.92
CA LYS A 210 -59.96 77.42 -33.81
C LYS A 210 -61.01 78.48 -33.44
N LYS A 211 -61.27 78.71 -32.14
CA LYS A 211 -62.16 79.79 -31.69
C LYS A 211 -61.60 81.17 -32.05
N VAL A 212 -60.30 81.41 -31.80
CA VAL A 212 -59.61 82.65 -32.17
C VAL A 212 -59.66 82.89 -33.67
N ALA A 213 -59.42 81.86 -34.49
CA ALA A 213 -59.56 81.95 -35.95
C ALA A 213 -61.01 82.31 -36.36
N GLY A 214 -62.03 81.74 -35.70
CA GLY A 214 -63.42 82.13 -35.86
C GLY A 214 -63.67 83.61 -35.51
N TYR A 215 -63.19 84.06 -34.35
CA TYR A 215 -63.30 85.48 -33.96
C TYR A 215 -62.58 86.43 -34.94
N CYS A 216 -61.44 86.03 -35.52
CA CYS A 216 -60.79 86.81 -36.57
C CYS A 216 -61.64 86.88 -37.85
N GLN A 217 -62.28 85.77 -38.26
CA GLN A 217 -63.19 85.77 -39.41
C GLN A 217 -64.44 86.63 -39.17
N ASP A 218 -65.02 86.58 -37.97
CA ASP A 218 -66.15 87.43 -37.57
C ASP A 218 -65.76 88.91 -37.53
N MET A 219 -64.55 89.24 -37.04
CA MET A 219 -64.00 90.60 -37.08
C MET A 219 -63.76 91.09 -38.51
N GLU A 220 -63.19 90.27 -39.39
CA GLU A 220 -63.02 90.60 -40.81
C GLU A 220 -64.37 90.83 -41.51
N LYS A 221 -65.38 90.03 -41.18
CA LYS A 221 -66.74 90.20 -41.70
C LYS A 221 -67.34 91.52 -41.23
N LEU A 222 -67.29 91.79 -39.92
CA LEU A 222 -67.77 93.06 -39.35
C LEU A 222 -67.02 94.27 -39.91
N SER A 223 -65.73 94.15 -40.23
CA SER A 223 -64.97 95.19 -40.93
C SER A 223 -65.52 95.45 -42.34
N LYS A 224 -65.77 94.40 -43.13
CA LYS A 224 -66.34 94.51 -44.48
C LYS A 224 -67.76 95.08 -44.46
N ASP A 225 -68.57 94.68 -43.48
CA ASP A 225 -69.91 95.21 -43.26
C ASP A 225 -69.86 96.72 -42.87
N LEU A 226 -68.89 97.12 -42.03
CA LEU A 226 -68.64 98.52 -41.66
C LEU A 226 -68.16 99.37 -42.84
N ASP A 227 -67.25 98.86 -43.66
CA ASP A 227 -66.77 99.54 -44.88
C ASP A 227 -67.93 99.75 -45.87
N SER A 228 -68.77 98.72 -46.05
CA SER A 228 -69.96 98.77 -46.91
C SER A 228 -70.97 99.81 -46.42
N ALA A 229 -71.32 99.78 -45.12
CA ALA A 229 -72.19 100.78 -44.51
C ALA A 229 -71.60 102.21 -44.56
N THR A 230 -70.26 102.33 -44.53
CA THR A 230 -69.58 103.63 -44.68
C THR A 230 -69.71 104.17 -46.10
N ILE A 231 -69.65 103.32 -47.13
CA ILE A 231 -69.88 103.70 -48.53
C ILE A 231 -71.35 104.12 -48.74
N GLU A 232 -72.31 103.37 -48.20
CA GLU A 232 -73.75 103.72 -48.26
C GLU A 232 -74.04 105.06 -47.55
N ARG A 233 -73.44 105.32 -46.38
CA ARG A 233 -73.55 106.61 -45.71
C ARG A 233 -72.99 107.74 -46.58
N GLN A 234 -71.84 107.54 -47.24
CA GLN A 234 -71.24 108.55 -48.11
C GLN A 234 -72.07 108.85 -49.35
N SER A 235 -72.75 107.86 -49.94
CA SER A 235 -73.63 108.08 -51.10
C SER A 235 -74.90 108.83 -50.69
N LEU A 236 -75.52 108.48 -49.56
CA LEU A 236 -76.64 109.23 -48.99
C LEU A 236 -76.25 110.68 -48.62
N GLU A 237 -75.06 110.92 -48.07
CA GLU A 237 -74.54 112.26 -47.82
C GLU A 237 -74.29 113.08 -49.09
N MET A 238 -74.04 112.42 -50.23
CA MET A 238 -73.96 113.08 -51.54
C MET A 238 -75.36 113.40 -52.08
N GLU A 239 -76.33 112.50 -51.91
CA GLU A 239 -77.72 112.75 -52.30
C GLU A 239 -78.37 113.87 -51.49
N VAL A 240 -78.14 113.92 -50.17
CA VAL A 240 -78.61 115.03 -49.31
C VAL A 240 -78.05 116.37 -49.78
N ARG A 241 -76.77 116.45 -50.15
CA ARG A 241 -76.17 117.66 -50.73
C ARG A 241 -76.83 118.04 -52.06
N ASN A 242 -77.02 117.09 -52.97
CA ASN A 242 -77.72 117.31 -54.24
C ASN A 242 -79.17 117.80 -54.05
N LEU A 243 -79.88 117.31 -53.01
CA LEU A 243 -81.23 117.76 -52.67
C LEU A 243 -81.23 119.17 -52.06
N GLN A 244 -80.25 119.51 -51.22
CA GLN A 244 -80.05 120.87 -50.71
C GLN A 244 -79.79 121.86 -51.85
N ASP A 245 -78.90 121.52 -52.80
CA ASP A 245 -78.62 122.36 -53.96
C ASP A 245 -79.88 122.60 -54.81
N LYS A 246 -80.63 121.52 -55.13
CA LYS A 246 -81.93 121.62 -55.83
C LYS A 246 -82.94 122.50 -55.08
N LEU A 247 -82.98 122.42 -53.74
CA LEU A 247 -83.86 123.27 -52.94
C LEU A 247 -83.47 124.76 -53.07
N THR A 248 -82.18 125.10 -53.03
CA THR A 248 -81.75 126.50 -53.22
C THR A 248 -82.06 127.04 -54.62
N VAL A 249 -81.99 126.19 -55.65
CA VAL A 249 -82.37 126.54 -57.03
C VAL A 249 -83.88 126.78 -57.14
N ASN A 250 -84.70 125.87 -56.60
CA ASN A 250 -86.16 126.01 -56.59
C ASN A 250 -86.63 127.25 -55.81
N GLN A 251 -85.99 127.57 -54.68
CA GLN A 251 -86.29 128.78 -53.92
C GLN A 251 -86.05 130.05 -54.75
N LYS A 252 -84.92 130.14 -55.47
CA LYS A 252 -84.61 131.26 -56.39
C LYS A 252 -85.62 131.35 -57.55
N ALA A 253 -86.08 130.22 -58.08
CA ALA A 253 -87.10 130.19 -59.12
C ALA A 253 -88.46 130.70 -58.62
N LEU A 254 -88.90 130.25 -57.44
CA LEU A 254 -90.14 130.70 -56.78
C LEU A 254 -90.15 132.22 -56.54
N ASP A 255 -89.04 132.77 -56.04
CA ASP A 255 -88.90 134.22 -55.81
C ASP A 255 -88.73 135.04 -57.11
N THR A 256 -88.59 134.37 -58.25
CA THR A 256 -88.68 134.98 -59.59
C THR A 256 -90.13 134.97 -60.10
N SER A 257 -90.82 133.83 -60.04
CA SER A 257 -92.23 133.72 -60.43
C SER A 257 -93.17 134.64 -59.63
N LYS A 258 -92.90 134.86 -58.32
CA LYS A 258 -93.65 135.84 -57.51
C LYS A 258 -93.57 137.27 -58.06
N ARG A 259 -92.46 137.67 -58.69
CA ARG A 259 -92.29 138.99 -59.31
C ARG A 259 -93.08 139.10 -60.63
N GLU A 260 -93.18 138.01 -61.39
CA GLU A 260 -93.94 137.93 -62.64
C GLU A 260 -95.46 137.91 -62.39
N LEU A 261 -95.94 137.20 -61.37
CA LEU A 261 -97.36 137.20 -60.99
C LEU A 261 -97.86 138.63 -60.68
N HIS A 262 -97.00 139.46 -60.09
CA HIS A 262 -97.32 140.85 -59.77
C HIS A 262 -97.43 141.76 -61.01
N SER A 263 -96.74 141.45 -62.12
CA SER A 263 -96.89 142.23 -63.37
C SER A 263 -98.12 141.79 -64.16
N LEU A 264 -98.40 140.49 -64.23
CA LEU A 264 -99.59 139.91 -64.91
C LEU A 264 -100.92 140.36 -64.29
N LYS A 265 -100.96 140.57 -62.97
CA LYS A 265 -102.17 141.07 -62.29
C LYS A 265 -102.54 142.50 -62.70
N LYS A 266 -101.61 143.28 -63.26
CA LYS A 266 -101.82 144.66 -63.69
C LYS A 266 -102.49 144.76 -65.07
N SER A 267 -102.14 143.88 -66.02
CA SER A 267 -102.67 143.90 -67.39
C SER A 267 -104.07 143.28 -67.53
N SER A 268 -104.45 142.35 -66.65
CA SER A 268 -105.78 141.69 -66.72
C SER A 268 -106.96 142.65 -66.51
N ALA A 269 -106.76 143.81 -65.88
CA ALA A 269 -107.82 144.78 -65.62
C ALA A 269 -108.22 145.61 -66.87
N GLU A 270 -107.37 145.63 -67.90
CA GLU A 270 -107.54 146.50 -69.08
C GLU A 270 -108.35 145.81 -70.21
N LEU A 271 -108.46 144.48 -70.19
CA LEU A 271 -109.08 143.69 -71.27
C LEU A 271 -110.60 143.48 -71.17
N ASP A 272 -111.18 143.58 -69.97
CA ASP A 272 -112.59 143.20 -69.70
C ASP A 272 -113.62 144.20 -70.30
N GLY A 273 -113.18 145.42 -70.66
CA GLY A 273 -114.03 146.44 -71.29
C GLY A 273 -114.46 146.10 -72.72
N SER A 274 -113.70 145.26 -73.44
CA SER A 274 -113.77 145.16 -74.90
C SER A 274 -114.74 144.10 -75.46
N LEU A 275 -115.20 143.15 -74.64
CA LEU A 275 -115.85 141.92 -75.12
C LEU A 275 -117.33 142.08 -75.54
N LYS A 276 -117.99 143.20 -75.22
CA LYS A 276 -119.47 143.28 -75.26
C LYS A 276 -120.11 143.58 -76.63
N SER A 277 -119.35 143.97 -77.66
CA SER A 277 -119.90 144.45 -78.94
C SER A 277 -120.17 143.35 -80.00
N SER A 278 -119.39 142.26 -80.02
CA SER A 278 -119.25 141.37 -81.19
C SER A 278 -120.40 140.37 -81.46
N ARG A 279 -121.49 140.36 -80.69
CA ARG A 279 -122.41 139.19 -80.61
C ARG A 279 -123.66 139.23 -81.50
N ALA A 280 -123.82 140.24 -82.36
CA ALA A 280 -125.09 140.51 -83.05
C ALA A 280 -125.26 139.90 -84.46
N GLU A 281 -124.18 139.67 -85.22
CA GLU A 281 -124.26 139.59 -86.69
C GLU A 281 -124.47 138.18 -87.28
N ALA A 282 -124.21 137.10 -86.54
CA ALA A 282 -124.02 135.76 -87.10
C ALA A 282 -125.29 134.95 -87.50
N ARG A 283 -126.47 135.56 -87.61
CA ARG A 283 -127.76 134.81 -87.67
C ARG A 283 -128.42 134.66 -89.05
N THR A 284 -127.87 135.23 -90.13
CA THR A 284 -128.60 135.38 -91.42
C THR A 284 -128.11 134.54 -92.61
N ALA A 285 -127.01 133.79 -92.50
CA ALA A 285 -126.35 133.15 -93.66
C ALA A 285 -126.72 131.68 -93.95
N TRP A 286 -127.62 131.06 -93.19
CA TRP A 286 -127.70 129.59 -93.09
C TRP A 286 -128.57 128.88 -94.16
N SER A 287 -129.21 129.60 -95.08
CA SER A 287 -130.41 129.10 -95.79
C SER A 287 -130.29 128.85 -97.30
N SER A 288 -129.09 128.75 -97.89
CA SER A 288 -128.93 128.71 -99.37
C SER A 288 -128.07 127.59 -100.00
N LEU A 289 -127.42 126.71 -99.23
CA LEU A 289 -126.52 125.68 -99.82
C LEU A 289 -127.18 124.33 -100.12
N GLU A 290 -128.49 124.18 -99.89
CA GLU A 290 -129.24 123.01 -100.39
C GLU A 290 -129.60 123.15 -101.88
N ALA A 291 -128.70 123.77 -102.64
CA ALA A 291 -128.58 123.58 -104.08
C ALA A 291 -127.83 122.27 -104.43
N PHE A 292 -127.59 121.39 -103.43
CA PHE A 292 -127.59 119.90 -103.47
C PHE A 292 -126.58 119.18 -104.41
N LYS A 293 -126.13 119.78 -105.50
CA LYS A 293 -125.25 119.17 -106.51
C LYS A 293 -123.77 119.29 -106.16
N GLU A 294 -123.40 120.20 -105.26
CA GLU A 294 -122.10 120.15 -104.58
C GLU A 294 -121.95 118.88 -103.71
N GLN A 295 -123.04 118.23 -103.29
CA GLN A 295 -122.94 117.13 -102.31
C GLN A 295 -122.18 115.90 -102.84
N ILE A 296 -122.26 115.59 -104.14
CA ILE A 296 -121.46 114.49 -104.75
C ILE A 296 -120.00 114.91 -104.93
N ALA A 297 -119.72 116.19 -105.19
CA ALA A 297 -118.36 116.73 -105.13
C ALA A 297 -117.77 116.63 -103.71
N THR A 298 -118.55 116.91 -102.67
CA THR A 298 -118.10 116.78 -101.27
C THR A 298 -117.86 115.35 -100.81
N LEU A 299 -118.57 114.36 -101.36
CA LEU A 299 -118.38 112.94 -100.99
C LEU A 299 -117.07 112.33 -101.51
N LEU A 300 -116.47 112.89 -102.56
CA LEU A 300 -115.18 112.47 -103.12
C LEU A 300 -114.02 113.42 -102.81
N SER A 301 -114.30 114.53 -102.11
CA SER A 301 -113.33 115.52 -101.65
C SER A 301 -112.96 115.27 -100.19
N SER A 302 -111.67 115.06 -99.90
CA SER A 302 -111.20 114.90 -98.52
C SER A 302 -109.79 115.46 -98.32
N GLY A 303 -109.66 116.31 -97.29
CA GLY A 303 -108.39 116.71 -96.66
C GLY A 303 -107.45 117.63 -97.47
N SER A 304 -107.15 117.28 -98.72
CA SER A 304 -106.03 117.87 -99.48
C SER A 304 -106.31 118.21 -100.95
N ALA A 305 -107.50 117.92 -101.47
CA ALA A 305 -107.97 118.42 -102.77
C ALA A 305 -109.51 118.41 -102.84
N ILE A 306 -110.08 119.39 -103.55
CA ILE A 306 -111.51 119.54 -103.80
C ILE A 306 -111.78 119.12 -105.26
N VAL A 307 -112.74 118.23 -105.45
CA VAL A 307 -113.23 117.79 -106.75
C VAL A 307 -114.43 118.67 -107.12
N GLU A 308 -114.37 119.36 -108.26
CA GLU A 308 -115.47 120.19 -108.79
C GLU A 308 -116.78 119.38 -108.94
N PRO A 309 -117.99 120.01 -108.87
CA PRO A 309 -119.29 119.37 -109.10
C PRO A 309 -119.54 119.06 -110.60
N SER A 310 -118.58 118.36 -111.19
CA SER A 310 -118.38 118.14 -112.62
C SER A 310 -117.98 116.68 -112.83
N GLU A 311 -118.76 115.97 -113.63
CA GLU A 311 -118.60 114.53 -113.93
C GLU A 311 -117.18 114.17 -114.38
N LYS A 312 -116.48 115.11 -115.03
CA LYS A 312 -115.12 114.91 -115.54
C LYS A 312 -114.05 114.91 -114.43
N ALA A 313 -114.23 115.73 -113.38
CA ALA A 313 -113.31 115.80 -112.25
C ALA A 313 -113.40 114.55 -111.35
N ILE A 314 -114.59 113.95 -111.29
CA ILE A 314 -114.88 112.71 -110.54
C ILE A 314 -114.07 111.52 -111.09
N LEU A 315 -113.85 111.44 -112.41
CA LEU A 315 -113.14 110.34 -113.06
C LEU A 315 -111.61 110.37 -112.88
N GLU A 316 -110.99 111.55 -112.73
CA GLU A 316 -109.54 111.65 -112.47
C GLU A 316 -109.18 111.17 -111.06
N ARG A 317 -110.04 111.45 -110.07
CA ARG A 317 -109.83 111.04 -108.67
C ARG A 317 -109.79 109.51 -108.49
N ILE A 318 -110.48 108.75 -109.34
CA ILE A 318 -110.47 107.28 -109.33
C ILE A 318 -109.12 106.72 -109.81
N ARG A 319 -108.45 107.39 -110.77
CA ARG A 319 -107.13 106.94 -111.27
C ARG A 319 -106.03 107.07 -110.22
N GLU A 320 -106.08 108.11 -109.38
CA GLU A 320 -105.13 108.34 -108.29
C GLU A 320 -105.19 107.26 -107.19
N ILE A 321 -106.35 106.60 -107.02
CA ILE A 321 -106.53 105.53 -106.03
C ILE A 321 -105.79 104.26 -106.46
N ASN A 322 -105.79 103.91 -107.76
CA ASN A 322 -105.08 102.73 -108.27
C ASN A 322 -103.56 102.82 -108.08
N CYS A 323 -102.96 104.00 -108.27
CA CYS A 323 -101.52 104.19 -108.03
C CYS A 323 -101.10 103.98 -106.57
N LYS A 324 -102.05 104.05 -105.61
CA LYS A 324 -101.80 103.74 -104.19
C LYS A 324 -101.85 102.24 -103.90
N GLU A 325 -102.42 101.42 -104.78
CA GLU A 325 -102.43 99.96 -104.63
C GLU A 325 -101.11 99.36 -105.16
N GLU A 326 -100.62 99.85 -106.30
CA GLU A 326 -99.31 99.47 -106.84
C GLU A 326 -98.16 99.78 -105.86
N SER A 327 -98.25 100.90 -105.11
CA SER A 327 -97.25 101.23 -104.09
C SER A 327 -97.27 100.30 -102.87
N LYS A 328 -98.43 99.73 -102.49
CA LYS A 328 -98.51 98.67 -101.48
C LYS A 328 -97.91 97.37 -101.99
N GLN A 329 -98.16 97.00 -103.25
CA GLN A 329 -97.59 95.79 -103.84
C GLN A 329 -96.05 95.84 -103.85
N ILE A 330 -95.47 97.00 -104.17
CA ILE A 330 -94.02 97.23 -104.05
C ILE A 330 -93.54 97.05 -102.60
N MET A 331 -94.30 97.55 -101.62
CA MET A 331 -93.96 97.38 -100.19
C MET A 331 -94.06 95.91 -99.73
N VAL A 332 -95.05 95.14 -100.22
CA VAL A 332 -95.16 93.70 -99.95
C VAL A 332 -93.96 92.96 -100.51
N SER A 333 -93.57 93.19 -101.77
CA SER A 333 -92.38 92.57 -102.35
C SER A 333 -91.06 93.00 -101.67
N GLN A 334 -91.01 94.21 -101.09
CA GLN A 334 -89.91 94.61 -100.20
C GLN A 334 -89.90 93.83 -98.87
N LEU A 335 -91.06 93.58 -98.27
CA LEU A 335 -91.17 92.76 -97.07
C LEU A 335 -90.87 91.28 -97.35
N GLU A 336 -91.33 90.72 -98.47
CA GLU A 336 -91.01 89.36 -98.91
C GLU A 336 -89.49 89.19 -99.15
N THR A 337 -88.84 90.17 -99.78
CA THR A 337 -87.38 90.15 -99.96
C THR A 337 -86.61 90.40 -98.66
N GLN A 338 -87.17 91.12 -97.69
CA GLN A 338 -86.61 91.19 -96.33
C GLN A 338 -86.76 89.86 -95.58
N ILE A 339 -87.93 89.21 -95.65
CA ILE A 339 -88.18 87.89 -95.06
C ILE A 339 -87.25 86.84 -95.68
N ALA A 340 -87.10 86.81 -97.00
CA ALA A 340 -86.17 85.91 -97.68
C ALA A 340 -84.72 86.11 -97.19
N LYS A 341 -84.25 87.36 -97.08
CA LYS A 341 -82.93 87.69 -96.53
C LYS A 341 -82.76 87.27 -95.06
N LEU A 342 -83.80 87.43 -94.24
CA LEU A 342 -83.79 87.02 -92.83
C LEU A 342 -83.80 85.49 -92.69
N THR A 343 -84.57 84.78 -93.52
CA THR A 343 -84.57 83.31 -93.57
C THR A 343 -83.21 82.78 -94.03
N GLU A 344 -82.64 83.35 -95.10
CA GLU A 344 -81.29 82.98 -95.58
C GLU A 344 -80.23 83.29 -94.52
N ALA A 345 -80.34 84.40 -93.79
CA ALA A 345 -79.44 84.71 -92.67
C ALA A 345 -79.59 83.69 -91.52
N LEU A 346 -80.81 83.29 -91.18
CA LEU A 346 -81.11 82.31 -90.14
C LEU A 346 -80.63 80.89 -90.51
N GLU A 347 -80.82 80.46 -91.75
CA GLU A 347 -80.28 79.20 -92.27
C GLU A 347 -78.74 79.21 -92.27
N ASN A 348 -78.12 80.33 -92.69
CA ASN A 348 -76.69 80.50 -92.61
C ASN A 348 -76.17 80.44 -91.17
N GLN A 349 -76.84 81.11 -90.22
CA GLN A 349 -76.48 81.09 -88.81
C GLN A 349 -76.67 79.70 -88.19
N THR A 350 -77.74 78.98 -88.55
CA THR A 350 -77.98 77.59 -88.11
C THR A 350 -76.91 76.64 -88.67
N ARG A 351 -76.53 76.81 -89.94
CA ARG A 351 -75.43 76.05 -90.59
C ARG A 351 -74.08 76.35 -89.94
N LEU A 352 -73.82 77.59 -89.54
CA LEU A 352 -72.60 77.97 -88.80
C LEU A 352 -72.61 77.38 -87.38
N TYR A 353 -73.74 77.41 -86.68
CA TYR A 353 -73.90 76.78 -85.36
C TYR A 353 -73.66 75.27 -85.42
N HIS A 354 -74.23 74.57 -86.41
CA HIS A 354 -73.99 73.13 -86.58
C HIS A 354 -72.51 72.82 -86.86
N LYS A 355 -71.84 73.61 -87.73
CA LYS A 355 -70.39 73.50 -87.96
C LYS A 355 -69.54 73.81 -86.72
N ALA A 356 -69.98 74.73 -85.86
CA ALA A 356 -69.32 75.00 -84.58
C ALA A 356 -69.50 73.82 -83.60
N LEU A 357 -70.70 73.23 -83.54
CA LEU A 357 -71.00 72.05 -82.72
C LEU A 357 -70.19 70.82 -83.17
N GLU A 358 -70.06 70.56 -84.47
CA GLU A 358 -69.20 69.50 -84.99
C GLU A 358 -67.72 69.72 -84.66
N ARG A 359 -67.23 70.97 -84.74
CA ARG A 359 -65.87 71.32 -84.31
C ARG A 359 -65.68 71.09 -82.82
N SER A 360 -66.65 71.47 -81.99
CA SER A 360 -66.65 71.21 -80.55
C SER A 360 -66.55 69.72 -80.26
N ARG A 361 -67.40 68.88 -80.87
CA ARG A 361 -67.39 67.42 -80.70
C ARG A 361 -66.08 66.77 -81.19
N LYS A 362 -65.46 67.32 -82.24
CA LYS A 362 -64.13 66.87 -82.71
C LYS A 362 -63.03 67.25 -81.72
N ALA A 363 -63.06 68.48 -81.19
CA ALA A 363 -62.12 68.93 -80.17
C ALA A 363 -62.27 68.17 -78.85
N GLU A 364 -63.50 67.87 -78.45
CA GLU A 364 -63.84 67.06 -77.27
C GLU A 364 -63.26 65.64 -77.38
N LYS A 365 -63.50 64.93 -78.49
CA LYS A 365 -62.89 63.62 -78.75
C LYS A 365 -61.36 63.66 -78.79
N CYS A 366 -60.78 64.72 -79.36
CA CYS A 366 -59.32 64.91 -79.30
C CYS A 366 -58.87 65.11 -77.84
N SER A 367 -59.60 65.90 -77.04
CA SER A 367 -59.30 66.11 -75.62
C SER A 367 -59.40 64.82 -74.80
N GLU A 368 -60.41 63.97 -75.04
CA GLU A 368 -60.51 62.63 -74.44
C GLU A 368 -59.27 61.79 -74.80
N SER A 369 -58.91 61.73 -76.09
CA SER A 369 -57.74 60.96 -76.53
C SER A 369 -56.42 61.47 -75.96
N PHE A 370 -56.26 62.79 -75.79
CA PHE A 370 -55.09 63.38 -75.14
C PHE A 370 -55.11 63.14 -73.62
N GLN A 371 -56.29 63.13 -72.99
CA GLN A 371 -56.41 62.84 -71.56
C GLN A 371 -56.05 61.37 -71.26
N ASP A 372 -56.45 60.43 -72.11
CA ASP A 372 -56.09 59.02 -71.95
C ASP A 372 -54.61 58.77 -72.27
N GLN A 373 -54.03 59.46 -73.26
CA GLN A 373 -52.58 59.46 -73.48
C GLN A 373 -51.80 60.06 -72.30
N LEU A 374 -52.29 61.14 -71.69
CA LEU A 374 -51.68 61.74 -70.50
C LEU A 374 -51.71 60.77 -69.31
N LYS A 375 -52.86 60.13 -69.02
CA LYS A 375 -52.93 59.11 -67.96
C LYS A 375 -51.96 57.95 -68.19
N HIS A 376 -51.86 57.44 -69.43
CA HIS A 376 -50.92 56.38 -69.76
C HIS A 376 -49.47 56.80 -69.51
N LEU A 377 -49.09 58.03 -69.91
CA LEU A 377 -47.76 58.57 -69.67
C LEU A 377 -47.49 58.85 -68.17
N GLU A 378 -48.51 59.25 -67.40
CA GLU A 378 -48.45 59.38 -65.94
C GLU A 378 -48.25 58.02 -65.25
N GLU A 379 -48.95 56.96 -65.70
CA GLU A 379 -48.79 55.59 -65.23
C GLU A 379 -47.42 54.98 -65.59
N GLU A 380 -46.92 55.23 -66.80
CA GLU A 380 -45.57 54.83 -67.23
C GLU A 380 -44.50 55.56 -66.41
N LEU A 381 -44.65 56.86 -66.18
CA LEU A 381 -43.71 57.66 -65.38
C LEU A 381 -43.70 57.21 -63.91
N LEU A 382 -44.86 56.96 -63.31
CA LEU A 382 -44.97 56.37 -61.98
C LEU A 382 -44.30 54.99 -61.90
N THR A 383 -44.48 54.16 -62.93
CA THR A 383 -43.84 52.84 -63.02
C THR A 383 -42.32 52.96 -63.11
N ILE A 384 -41.81 53.91 -63.90
CA ILE A 384 -40.38 54.22 -64.01
C ILE A 384 -39.83 54.70 -62.66
N ASP A 385 -40.53 55.59 -61.95
CA ASP A 385 -40.10 56.08 -60.64
C ASP A 385 -40.04 54.96 -59.60
N LEU A 386 -41.05 54.08 -59.56
CA LEU A 386 -41.06 52.89 -58.71
C LEU A 386 -39.90 51.93 -59.05
N MET A 387 -39.59 51.73 -60.34
CA MET A 387 -38.44 50.93 -60.76
C MET A 387 -37.10 51.59 -60.39
N GLN A 388 -37.00 52.92 -60.52
CA GLN A 388 -35.81 53.66 -60.09
C GLN A 388 -35.60 53.58 -58.58
N ASP A 389 -36.66 53.69 -57.78
CA ASP A 389 -36.56 53.57 -56.32
C ASP A 389 -36.24 52.13 -55.89
N GLY A 390 -36.78 51.12 -56.58
CA GLY A 390 -36.34 49.73 -56.43
C GLY A 390 -34.85 49.56 -56.73
N LEU A 391 -34.34 50.15 -57.82
CA LEU A 391 -32.92 50.11 -58.19
C LEU A 391 -32.03 50.89 -57.20
N LYS A 392 -32.48 52.06 -56.70
CA LYS A 392 -31.79 52.82 -55.65
C LYS A 392 -31.70 52.00 -54.36
N LEU A 393 -32.77 51.32 -53.96
CA LEU A 393 -32.81 50.46 -52.78
C LEU A 393 -31.85 49.26 -52.94
N GLU A 394 -31.83 48.62 -54.12
CA GLU A 394 -30.92 47.49 -54.37
C GLU A 394 -29.45 47.95 -54.39
N LYS A 395 -29.17 49.12 -55.00
CA LYS A 395 -27.85 49.76 -54.94
C LYS A 395 -27.44 50.05 -53.49
N GLN A 396 -28.34 50.52 -52.63
CA GLN A 396 -28.06 50.73 -51.21
C GLN A 396 -27.77 49.42 -50.45
N LYS A 397 -28.47 48.32 -50.75
CA LYS A 397 -28.16 47.00 -50.16
C LYS A 397 -26.77 46.52 -50.61
N TYR A 398 -26.46 46.65 -51.90
CA TYR A 398 -25.16 46.26 -52.46
C TYR A 398 -24.00 47.08 -51.89
N LEU A 399 -24.17 48.39 -51.74
CA LEU A 399 -23.24 49.28 -51.05
C LEU A 399 -22.96 48.80 -49.61
N LYS A 400 -24.02 48.59 -48.81
CA LYS A 400 -23.90 48.08 -47.43
C LYS A 400 -23.24 46.71 -47.34
N PHE A 401 -23.51 45.82 -48.28
CA PHE A 401 -22.85 44.51 -48.35
C PHE A 401 -21.34 44.64 -48.60
N LEU A 402 -20.93 45.53 -49.50
CA LEU A 402 -19.51 45.80 -49.76
C LEU A 402 -18.81 46.55 -48.62
N GLU A 403 -19.51 47.46 -47.93
CA GLU A 403 -19.01 48.08 -46.68
C GLU A 403 -18.73 47.02 -45.61
N GLN A 404 -19.70 46.12 -45.37
CA GLN A 404 -19.50 44.98 -44.45
C GLN A 404 -18.37 44.06 -44.88
N LEU A 405 -18.22 43.82 -46.19
CA LEU A 405 -17.14 42.98 -46.71
C LEU A 405 -15.77 43.64 -46.54
N ASN A 406 -15.65 44.95 -46.76
CA ASN A 406 -14.44 45.72 -46.46
C ASN A 406 -14.07 45.66 -44.96
N GLU A 407 -15.05 45.82 -44.06
CA GLU A 407 -14.84 45.73 -42.61
C GLU A 407 -14.30 44.33 -42.20
N LYS A 408 -14.91 43.26 -42.73
CA LYS A 408 -14.45 41.89 -42.45
C LYS A 408 -13.09 41.58 -43.06
N MET A 409 -12.76 42.17 -44.22
CA MET A 409 -11.46 42.03 -44.87
C MET A 409 -10.37 42.96 -44.28
N LYS A 410 -10.77 43.89 -43.40
CA LYS A 410 -9.96 44.98 -42.80
C LYS A 410 -9.37 45.93 -43.84
N LEU A 411 -10.21 46.37 -44.77
CA LEU A 411 -9.87 47.26 -45.88
C LEU A 411 -10.43 48.68 -45.68
N ASP A 412 -10.95 49.02 -44.50
CA ASP A 412 -11.69 50.27 -44.23
C ASP A 412 -10.91 51.54 -44.54
N SER A 413 -9.58 51.54 -44.36
CA SER A 413 -8.72 52.67 -44.74
C SER A 413 -8.57 52.80 -46.26
N LEU A 414 -8.46 51.68 -46.98
CA LEU A 414 -8.38 51.66 -48.44
C LEU A 414 -9.73 52.04 -49.07
N ALA A 415 -10.84 51.67 -48.41
CA ALA A 415 -12.19 52.05 -48.81
C ALA A 415 -12.40 53.57 -48.88
N ALA A 416 -11.76 54.31 -47.96
CA ALA A 416 -11.81 55.77 -47.89
C ALA A 416 -10.86 56.45 -48.90
N GLU A 417 -9.77 55.79 -49.30
CA GLU A 417 -8.73 56.37 -50.16
C GLU A 417 -8.96 56.13 -51.65
N PHE A 418 -9.44 54.93 -52.04
CA PHE A 418 -9.49 54.51 -53.46
C PHE A 418 -10.88 54.61 -54.10
N GLY A 419 -11.91 54.94 -53.31
CA GLY A 419 -13.28 55.10 -53.78
C GLY A 419 -13.97 53.76 -54.10
N PHE A 420 -15.29 53.82 -54.29
CA PHE A 420 -16.12 52.62 -54.41
C PHE A 420 -15.77 51.74 -55.63
N ASP A 421 -15.36 52.35 -56.74
CA ASP A 421 -15.09 51.63 -58.00
C ASP A 421 -13.89 50.67 -57.88
N MET A 422 -12.92 50.94 -57.00
CA MET A 422 -11.75 50.09 -56.76
C MET A 422 -11.94 49.11 -55.59
N ASN A 423 -13.01 49.25 -54.79
CA ASN A 423 -13.24 48.39 -53.62
C ASN A 423 -13.40 46.91 -53.99
N MET A 424 -14.04 46.61 -55.12
CA MET A 424 -14.21 45.22 -55.55
C MET A 424 -12.86 44.56 -55.87
N ASP A 425 -11.98 45.25 -56.59
CA ASP A 425 -10.64 44.74 -56.93
C ASP A 425 -9.74 44.65 -55.68
N ALA A 426 -9.85 45.59 -54.76
CA ALA A 426 -9.15 45.54 -53.47
C ALA A 426 -9.61 44.34 -52.61
N ILE A 427 -10.92 44.07 -52.57
CA ILE A 427 -11.50 42.90 -51.90
C ILE A 427 -11.02 41.60 -52.57
N LEU A 428 -11.05 41.52 -53.90
CA LEU A 428 -10.57 40.34 -54.64
C LEU A 428 -9.08 40.08 -54.39
N ALA A 429 -8.23 41.10 -54.52
CA ALA A 429 -6.79 40.99 -54.24
C ALA A 429 -6.53 40.58 -52.77
N ARG A 430 -7.34 41.08 -51.82
CA ARG A 430 -7.26 40.70 -50.41
C ARG A 430 -7.70 39.25 -50.16
N VAL A 431 -8.75 38.78 -50.82
CA VAL A 431 -9.17 37.37 -50.77
C VAL A 431 -8.09 36.47 -51.33
N GLU A 432 -7.51 36.79 -52.49
CA GLU A 432 -6.38 36.04 -53.04
C GLU A 432 -5.17 36.01 -52.08
N GLN A 433 -4.87 37.14 -51.43
CA GLN A 433 -3.79 37.21 -50.45
C GLN A 433 -4.07 36.31 -49.24
N LEU A 434 -5.30 36.33 -48.71
CA LEU A 434 -5.70 35.48 -47.59
C LEU A 434 -5.63 33.99 -47.95
N VAL A 435 -6.09 33.61 -49.15
CA VAL A 435 -5.97 32.24 -49.67
C VAL A 435 -4.51 31.80 -49.81
N LYS A 436 -3.62 32.69 -50.29
CA LYS A 436 -2.17 32.43 -50.37
C LYS A 436 -1.57 32.24 -48.97
N LEU A 437 -1.87 33.13 -48.02
CA LEU A 437 -1.40 33.04 -46.63
C LEU A 437 -1.90 31.78 -45.91
N GLU A 438 -3.15 31.37 -46.14
CA GLU A 438 -3.69 30.12 -45.60
C GLU A 438 -3.01 28.90 -46.25
N GLY A 439 -2.78 28.94 -47.57
CA GLY A 439 -2.01 27.91 -48.28
C GLY A 439 -0.59 27.76 -47.74
N ASP A 440 0.12 28.87 -47.54
CA ASP A 440 1.47 28.90 -46.96
C ASP A 440 1.47 28.37 -45.52
N ALA A 441 0.52 28.79 -44.68
CA ALA A 441 0.37 28.28 -43.31
C ALA A 441 0.03 26.78 -43.28
N VAL A 442 -0.77 26.26 -44.23
CA VAL A 442 -1.04 24.83 -44.37
C VAL A 442 0.22 24.07 -44.80
N ILE A 443 1.02 24.62 -45.72
CA ILE A 443 2.31 24.05 -46.12
C ILE A 443 3.28 24.05 -44.93
N GLU A 444 3.43 25.15 -44.20
CA GLU A 444 4.26 25.24 -43.01
C GLU A 444 3.82 24.19 -41.98
N ASN A 445 2.54 24.15 -41.60
CA ASN A 445 1.98 23.15 -40.69
C ASN A 445 2.25 21.72 -41.17
N LYS A 446 2.16 21.44 -42.47
CA LYS A 446 2.49 20.12 -43.06
C LYS A 446 3.97 19.80 -42.92
N THR A 447 4.88 20.76 -43.10
CA THR A 447 6.32 20.57 -42.87
C THR A 447 6.66 20.38 -41.40
N VAL A 448 6.05 21.16 -40.51
CA VAL A 448 6.18 21.05 -39.05
C VAL A 448 5.68 19.68 -38.59
N ALA A 449 4.47 19.26 -39.00
CA ALA A 449 3.91 17.95 -38.71
C ALA A 449 4.81 16.81 -39.23
N HIS A 450 5.37 16.94 -40.44
CA HIS A 450 6.33 15.96 -40.96
C HIS A 450 7.65 15.95 -40.17
N SER A 451 8.14 17.11 -39.70
CA SER A 451 9.31 17.21 -38.83
C SER A 451 9.06 16.57 -37.46
N LEU A 452 7.88 16.79 -36.88
CA LEU A 452 7.45 16.19 -35.61
C LEU A 452 7.26 14.69 -35.75
N ARG A 453 6.67 14.21 -36.85
CA ARG A 453 6.53 12.78 -37.16
C ARG A 453 7.89 12.09 -37.30
N ARG A 454 8.88 12.76 -37.92
CA ARG A 454 10.28 12.29 -37.94
C ARG A 454 10.89 12.27 -36.54
N LYS A 455 10.83 13.37 -35.78
CA LYS A 455 11.32 13.43 -34.38
C LYS A 455 10.70 12.34 -33.51
N LEU A 456 9.40 12.11 -33.62
CA LEU A 456 8.67 11.06 -32.90
C LEU A 456 9.14 9.66 -33.30
N LYS A 457 9.36 9.39 -34.60
CA LYS A 457 9.97 8.13 -35.05
C LYS A 457 11.35 7.92 -34.42
N THR A 458 12.22 8.93 -34.45
CA THR A 458 13.58 8.84 -33.87
C THR A 458 13.56 8.69 -32.35
N GLN A 459 12.60 9.30 -31.65
CA GLN A 459 12.44 9.10 -30.20
C GLN A 459 11.89 7.70 -29.88
N LYS A 460 11.00 7.15 -30.72
CA LYS A 460 10.50 5.78 -30.60
C LYS A 460 11.63 4.76 -30.80
N GLU A 461 12.43 4.91 -31.85
CA GLU A 461 13.61 4.07 -32.11
C GLU A 461 14.64 4.15 -30.95
N LYS A 462 14.85 5.35 -30.37
CA LYS A 462 15.68 5.52 -29.17
C LYS A 462 15.09 4.87 -27.92
N LEU A 463 13.77 4.89 -27.76
CA LEU A 463 13.08 4.24 -26.65
C LEU A 463 13.19 2.72 -26.77
N GLU A 464 12.88 2.15 -27.94
CA GLU A 464 13.01 0.72 -28.26
C GLU A 464 14.46 0.24 -28.05
N SER A 465 15.46 1.03 -28.45
CA SER A 465 16.87 0.74 -28.19
C SER A 465 17.22 0.75 -26.70
N LYS A 466 16.70 1.71 -25.93
CA LYS A 466 16.88 1.75 -24.46
C LYS A 466 16.15 0.60 -23.75
N GLU A 467 14.96 0.23 -24.21
CA GLU A 467 14.18 -0.88 -23.69
C GLU A 467 14.91 -2.21 -23.91
N LEU A 468 15.49 -2.42 -25.11
CA LEU A 468 16.36 -3.56 -25.39
C LEU A 468 17.60 -3.58 -24.49
N HIS A 469 18.23 -2.43 -24.23
CA HIS A 469 19.35 -2.33 -23.29
C HIS A 469 18.93 -2.63 -21.85
N VAL A 470 17.77 -2.14 -21.40
CA VAL A 470 17.21 -2.46 -20.08
C VAL A 470 16.89 -3.95 -19.95
N ASN A 471 16.36 -4.58 -21.00
CA ASN A 471 16.09 -6.02 -21.02
C ASN A 471 17.38 -6.84 -20.95
N LEU A 472 18.44 -6.43 -21.67
CA LEU A 472 19.77 -7.04 -21.58
C LEU A 472 20.39 -6.87 -20.18
N LEU A 473 20.24 -5.68 -19.56
CA LEU A 473 20.69 -5.45 -18.18
C LEU A 473 19.90 -6.31 -17.18
N ARG A 474 18.58 -6.44 -17.34
CA ARG A 474 17.76 -7.34 -16.51
C ARG A 474 18.22 -8.79 -16.64
N GLN A 475 18.45 -9.28 -17.86
CA GLN A 475 19.04 -10.62 -18.08
C GLN A 475 20.43 -10.77 -17.46
N LYS A 476 21.27 -9.72 -17.48
CA LYS A 476 22.58 -9.80 -16.82
C LYS A 476 22.48 -9.76 -15.30
N VAL A 477 21.51 -9.05 -14.74
CA VAL A 477 21.20 -9.07 -13.30
C VAL A 477 20.74 -10.46 -12.88
N THR A 478 19.79 -11.09 -13.58
CA THR A 478 19.34 -12.45 -13.23
C THR A 478 20.48 -13.47 -13.32
N GLN A 479 21.33 -13.40 -14.35
CA GLN A 479 22.54 -14.23 -14.42
C GLN A 479 23.49 -14.00 -13.24
N LEU A 480 23.71 -12.75 -12.81
CA LEU A 480 24.57 -12.44 -11.67
C LEU A 480 23.93 -12.86 -10.34
N GLU A 481 22.60 -12.87 -10.23
CA GLU A 481 21.87 -13.41 -9.08
C GLU A 481 21.95 -14.93 -9.03
N GLU A 482 21.81 -15.63 -10.16
CA GLU A 482 22.06 -17.07 -10.29
C GLU A 482 23.52 -17.44 -9.94
N GLU A 483 24.50 -16.74 -10.52
CA GLU A 483 25.92 -16.90 -10.18
C GLU A 483 26.17 -16.66 -8.67
N LYS A 484 25.52 -15.66 -8.08
CA LYS A 484 25.62 -15.38 -6.64
C LYS A 484 25.01 -16.51 -5.82
N GLN A 485 23.83 -17.01 -6.16
CA GLN A 485 23.19 -18.14 -5.48
C GLN A 485 24.07 -19.38 -5.52
N ILE A 486 24.65 -19.72 -6.69
CA ILE A 486 25.60 -20.83 -6.85
C ILE A 486 26.84 -20.62 -5.96
N ARG A 487 27.44 -19.41 -5.97
CA ARG A 487 28.59 -19.11 -5.10
C ARG A 487 28.24 -19.18 -3.61
N THR A 488 27.02 -18.81 -3.21
CA THR A 488 26.54 -18.93 -1.84
C THR A 488 26.33 -20.40 -1.44
N ALA A 489 25.74 -21.22 -2.31
CA ALA A 489 25.61 -22.67 -2.10
C ALA A 489 26.99 -23.34 -1.94
N LEU A 490 27.94 -23.05 -2.84
CA LEU A 490 29.32 -23.53 -2.76
C LEU A 490 30.08 -23.03 -1.51
N ALA A 491 29.69 -21.88 -0.93
CA ALA A 491 30.23 -21.41 0.33
C ALA A 491 29.68 -22.22 1.52
N VAL A 492 28.37 -22.49 1.52
CA VAL A 492 27.71 -23.35 2.53
C VAL A 492 28.28 -24.77 2.48
N GLU A 493 28.37 -25.41 1.30
CA GLU A 493 29.00 -26.73 1.13
C GLU A 493 30.45 -26.75 1.64
N ARG A 494 31.23 -25.68 1.38
CA ARG A 494 32.59 -25.55 1.90
C ARG A 494 32.61 -25.44 3.42
N ASP A 495 31.69 -24.70 4.02
CA ASP A 495 31.61 -24.54 5.48
C ASP A 495 31.11 -25.80 6.18
N GLU A 496 30.19 -26.55 5.56
CA GLU A 496 29.79 -27.90 6.00
C GLU A 496 30.95 -28.89 5.89
N ALA A 497 31.70 -28.90 4.79
CA ALA A 497 32.90 -29.71 4.64
C ALA A 497 33.99 -29.32 5.66
N ASN A 498 34.20 -28.03 5.91
CA ASN A 498 35.09 -27.53 6.97
C ASN A 498 34.62 -27.97 8.36
N LEU A 499 33.32 -27.97 8.63
CA LEU A 499 32.75 -28.46 9.90
C LEU A 499 32.97 -29.96 10.05
N ALA A 500 32.75 -30.76 9.00
CA ALA A 500 33.04 -32.18 8.97
C ALA A 500 34.53 -32.45 9.21
N VAL A 501 35.43 -31.72 8.56
CA VAL A 501 36.89 -31.81 8.78
C VAL A 501 37.26 -31.45 10.22
N ARG A 502 36.65 -30.42 10.83
CA ARG A 502 36.87 -30.08 12.25
C ARG A 502 36.35 -31.16 13.20
N ASN A 503 35.21 -31.80 12.88
CA ASN A 503 34.67 -32.90 13.67
C ASN A 503 35.53 -34.16 13.55
N LEU A 504 36.05 -34.47 12.36
CA LEU A 504 37.03 -35.53 12.14
C LEU A 504 38.34 -35.24 12.88
N HIS A 505 38.85 -34.01 12.88
CA HIS A 505 40.01 -33.62 13.70
C HIS A 505 39.76 -33.83 15.20
N LYS A 506 38.60 -33.40 15.73
CA LYS A 506 38.23 -33.68 17.14
C LYS A 506 38.11 -35.17 17.44
N MET A 507 37.67 -35.98 16.47
CA MET A 507 37.63 -37.43 16.62
C MET A 507 39.03 -38.04 16.60
N ILE A 508 39.90 -37.57 15.71
CA ILE A 508 41.32 -37.94 15.67
C ILE A 508 42.01 -37.55 16.99
N GLU A 509 41.80 -36.35 17.53
CA GLU A 509 42.33 -35.95 18.85
C GLU A 509 41.84 -36.85 20.00
N ARG A 510 40.56 -37.27 19.98
CA ARG A 510 40.01 -38.22 20.97
C ARG A 510 40.65 -39.60 20.83
N LEU A 511 40.74 -40.13 19.61
CA LEU A 511 41.37 -41.42 19.32
C LEU A 511 42.87 -41.38 19.63
N GLN A 512 43.55 -40.27 19.38
CA GLN A 512 44.94 -40.04 19.72
C GLN A 512 45.14 -40.07 21.25
N LYS A 513 44.30 -39.35 22.02
CA LYS A 513 44.31 -39.41 23.49
C LYS A 513 44.02 -40.82 24.02
N GLN A 514 43.05 -41.53 23.45
CA GLN A 514 42.78 -42.93 23.81
C GLN A 514 43.97 -43.85 23.49
N LEU A 515 44.61 -43.65 22.34
CA LEU A 515 45.81 -44.38 21.92
C LEU A 515 47.00 -44.06 22.83
N ASP A 516 47.16 -42.82 23.28
CA ASP A 516 48.25 -42.42 24.16
C ASP A 516 48.02 -42.97 25.58
N VAL A 517 46.79 -42.95 26.12
CA VAL A 517 46.44 -43.68 27.36
C VAL A 517 46.63 -45.19 27.20
N ALA A 518 46.33 -45.76 26.03
CA ALA A 518 46.57 -47.18 25.74
C ALA A 518 48.08 -47.50 25.65
N LYS A 519 48.91 -46.56 25.16
CA LYS A 519 50.38 -46.69 25.19
C LYS A 519 50.91 -46.57 26.62
N GLU A 520 50.46 -45.58 27.39
CA GLU A 520 50.83 -45.39 28.79
C GLU A 520 50.52 -46.64 29.61
N THR A 521 49.28 -47.15 29.55
CA THR A 521 48.90 -48.40 30.22
C THR A 521 49.67 -49.62 29.72
N ASN A 522 50.04 -49.69 28.43
CA ASN A 522 50.91 -50.75 27.90
C ASN A 522 52.36 -50.63 28.40
N THR A 523 52.91 -49.40 28.53
CA THR A 523 54.22 -49.18 29.17
C THR A 523 54.19 -49.48 30.66
N ASP A 524 53.09 -49.17 31.35
CA ASP A 524 52.88 -49.44 32.77
C ASP A 524 52.73 -50.96 33.03
N LEU A 525 52.01 -51.67 32.16
CA LEU A 525 51.95 -53.13 32.16
C LEU A 525 53.29 -53.78 31.82
N LYS A 526 54.08 -53.19 30.90
CA LYS A 526 55.47 -53.65 30.64
C LYS A 526 56.38 -53.42 31.83
N ALA A 527 56.27 -52.28 32.53
CA ALA A 527 57.01 -51.99 33.75
C ALA A 527 56.66 -53.02 34.85
N LYS A 528 55.37 -53.24 35.11
CA LYS A 528 54.88 -54.30 36.02
C LYS A 528 55.31 -55.70 35.60
N LEU A 529 55.40 -55.99 34.29
CA LEU A 529 55.93 -57.25 33.78
C LEU A 529 57.45 -57.37 34.04
N SER A 530 58.24 -56.30 33.89
CA SER A 530 59.65 -56.30 34.27
C SER A 530 59.84 -56.46 35.78
N GLU A 531 59.06 -55.75 36.61
CA GLU A 531 59.06 -55.93 38.07
C GLU A 531 58.69 -57.37 38.47
N THR A 532 57.68 -57.95 37.81
CA THR A 532 57.29 -59.36 38.01
C THR A 532 58.40 -60.32 37.58
N ASN A 533 59.12 -60.02 36.50
CA ASN A 533 60.28 -60.80 36.06
C ASN A 533 61.47 -60.64 37.04
N GLU A 534 61.74 -59.46 37.58
CA GLU A 534 62.74 -59.27 38.65
C GLU A 534 62.36 -60.02 39.93
N LEU A 535 61.09 -59.97 40.36
CA LEU A 535 60.59 -60.74 41.49
C LEU A 535 60.68 -62.25 41.24
N LYS A 536 60.46 -62.70 39.99
CA LYS A 536 60.66 -64.09 39.58
C LYS A 536 62.14 -64.49 39.61
N ILE A 537 63.06 -63.62 39.16
CA ILE A 537 64.50 -63.83 39.26
C ILE A 537 64.91 -63.92 40.74
N LYS A 538 64.52 -62.97 41.58
CA LYS A 538 64.78 -62.99 43.04
C LYS A 538 64.21 -64.25 43.70
N THR A 539 63.01 -64.69 43.31
CA THR A 539 62.42 -65.96 43.79
C THR A 539 63.25 -67.17 43.34
N LEU A 540 63.77 -67.19 42.11
CA LEU A 540 64.64 -68.27 41.62
C LEU A 540 66.02 -68.27 42.30
N GLU A 541 66.57 -67.10 42.62
CA GLU A 541 67.80 -66.94 43.42
C GLU A 541 67.59 -67.41 44.86
N GLN A 542 66.47 -67.03 45.50
CA GLN A 542 66.07 -67.55 46.82
C GLN A 542 65.90 -69.07 46.79
N ASN A 543 65.27 -69.63 45.75
CA ASN A 543 65.15 -71.09 45.62
C ASN A 543 66.51 -71.77 45.45
N ARG A 544 67.48 -71.16 44.75
CA ARG A 544 68.86 -71.66 44.69
C ARG A 544 69.54 -71.63 46.05
N THR A 545 69.43 -70.53 46.82
CA THR A 545 70.03 -70.47 48.17
C THR A 545 69.36 -71.46 49.12
N ILE A 546 68.05 -71.69 49.00
CA ILE A 546 67.33 -72.75 49.73
C ILE A 546 67.84 -74.15 49.33
N GLU A 547 68.08 -74.43 48.04
CA GLU A 547 68.71 -75.69 47.62
C GLU A 547 70.13 -75.86 48.16
N GLU A 548 70.94 -74.80 48.18
CA GLU A 548 72.30 -74.82 48.72
C GLU A 548 72.30 -75.03 50.24
N LEU A 549 71.37 -74.38 50.95
CA LEU A 549 71.13 -74.60 52.38
C LEU A 549 70.63 -76.03 52.65
N ASN A 550 69.71 -76.57 51.85
CA ASN A 550 69.29 -77.98 51.95
C ASN A 550 70.45 -78.95 51.68
N LYS A 551 71.31 -78.66 50.69
CA LYS A 551 72.54 -79.44 50.42
C LYS A 551 73.53 -79.35 51.58
N SER A 552 73.64 -78.20 52.26
CA SER A 552 74.54 -78.02 53.42
C SER A 552 73.96 -78.67 54.69
N GLN A 553 72.66 -78.55 54.95
CA GLN A 553 71.93 -79.27 55.99
C GLN A 553 72.07 -80.77 55.81
N GLY A 554 71.87 -81.30 54.59
CA GLY A 554 72.07 -82.72 54.29
C GLY A 554 73.52 -83.21 54.43
N LYS A 555 74.53 -82.31 54.43
CA LYS A 555 75.91 -82.64 54.85
C LYS A 555 76.05 -82.60 56.37
N LEU A 556 75.45 -81.63 57.04
CA LEU A 556 75.46 -81.47 58.49
C LEU A 556 74.76 -82.64 59.19
N GLU A 557 73.62 -83.11 58.68
CA GLU A 557 72.90 -84.30 59.15
C GLU A 557 73.81 -85.55 59.09
N ARG A 558 74.54 -85.73 57.98
CA ARG A 558 75.54 -86.81 57.84
C ARG A 558 76.75 -86.68 58.78
N MET A 559 77.12 -85.45 59.17
CA MET A 559 78.15 -85.25 60.21
C MET A 559 77.60 -85.52 61.61
N LYS A 560 76.36 -85.11 61.90
CA LYS A 560 75.63 -85.40 63.13
C LYS A 560 75.46 -86.91 63.33
N GLU A 561 75.03 -87.67 62.32
CA GLU A 561 74.95 -89.14 62.41
C GLU A 561 76.30 -89.80 62.72
N LYS A 562 77.40 -89.28 62.16
CA LYS A 562 78.76 -89.76 62.46
C LYS A 562 79.16 -89.43 63.90
N ALA A 563 78.89 -88.20 64.35
CA ALA A 563 79.15 -87.77 65.72
C ALA A 563 78.30 -88.57 66.74
N GLU A 564 77.03 -88.85 66.45
CA GLU A 564 76.16 -89.69 67.28
C GLU A 564 76.60 -91.16 67.34
N LYS A 565 77.24 -91.68 66.28
CA LYS A 565 77.86 -93.02 66.31
C LYS A 565 79.12 -93.04 67.19
N GLN A 566 79.96 -92.01 67.11
CA GLN A 566 81.13 -91.85 68.00
C GLN A 566 80.71 -91.61 69.47
N LEU A 567 79.72 -90.76 69.71
CA LEU A 567 79.20 -90.49 71.05
C LEU A 567 78.62 -91.76 71.70
N ARG A 568 77.99 -92.64 70.91
CA ARG A 568 77.52 -93.95 71.37
C ARG A 568 78.68 -94.86 71.80
N SER A 569 79.79 -94.94 71.07
CA SER A 569 80.94 -95.77 71.48
C SER A 569 81.64 -95.21 72.73
N VAL A 570 81.86 -93.89 72.79
CA VAL A 570 82.43 -93.23 73.97
C VAL A 570 81.54 -93.41 75.20
N LYS A 571 80.21 -93.38 75.05
CA LYS A 571 79.27 -93.64 76.16
C LYS A 571 79.36 -95.07 76.69
N SER A 572 79.54 -96.08 75.82
CA SER A 572 79.78 -97.46 76.27
C SER A 572 81.12 -97.65 77.00
N GLU A 573 82.18 -96.95 76.57
CA GLU A 573 83.47 -96.96 77.27
C GLU A 573 83.41 -96.25 78.64
N LEU A 574 82.66 -95.15 78.73
CA LEU A 574 82.45 -94.41 79.99
C LEU A 574 81.76 -95.29 81.04
N LEU A 575 80.67 -95.97 80.68
CA LEU A 575 79.93 -96.88 81.58
C LEU A 575 80.79 -98.05 82.10
N LEU A 576 81.76 -98.50 81.30
CA LEU A 576 82.73 -99.53 81.69
C LEU A 576 83.76 -99.00 82.70
N LYS A 577 84.19 -97.74 82.58
CA LYS A 577 85.07 -97.08 83.56
C LYS A 577 84.32 -96.71 84.85
N GLU A 578 83.07 -96.28 84.74
CA GLU A 578 82.23 -95.88 85.88
C GLU A 578 81.99 -97.04 86.85
N ARG A 579 81.64 -98.24 86.33
CA ARG A 579 81.50 -99.46 87.17
C ARG A 579 82.79 -99.82 87.92
N LYS A 580 83.95 -99.63 87.29
CA LYS A 580 85.25 -99.87 87.93
C LYS A 580 85.52 -98.87 89.06
N ALA A 581 85.19 -97.60 88.84
CA ALA A 581 85.34 -96.56 89.86
C ALA A 581 84.39 -96.74 91.06
N THR A 582 83.20 -97.32 90.87
CA THR A 582 82.29 -97.62 91.99
C THR A 582 82.79 -98.73 92.91
N GLU A 583 83.35 -99.81 92.37
CA GLU A 583 83.92 -100.91 93.18
C GLU A 583 85.11 -100.45 94.04
N ASP A 584 85.97 -99.58 93.52
CA ASP A 584 87.12 -99.07 94.26
C ASP A 584 86.72 -98.01 95.31
N LYS A 585 85.61 -97.29 95.09
CA LYS A 585 85.04 -96.38 96.11
C LYS A 585 84.49 -97.15 97.32
N GLU A 586 83.81 -98.27 97.08
CA GLU A 586 83.21 -99.10 98.13
C GLU A 586 84.27 -99.74 99.05
N LYS A 587 85.37 -100.23 98.47
CA LYS A 587 86.54 -100.73 99.25
C LYS A 587 87.13 -99.66 100.18
N ASN A 588 87.29 -98.43 99.68
CA ASN A 588 87.83 -97.32 100.47
C ASN A 588 86.87 -96.86 101.58
N GLN A 589 85.56 -96.97 101.37
CA GLN A 589 84.56 -96.62 102.38
C GLN A 589 84.60 -97.56 103.58
N ASN A 590 84.74 -98.87 103.35
CA ASN A 590 84.87 -99.88 104.42
C ASN A 590 86.11 -99.66 105.31
N ILE A 591 87.24 -99.21 104.73
CA ILE A 591 88.47 -98.89 105.47
C ILE A 591 88.27 -97.64 106.35
N LEU A 592 87.59 -96.61 105.82
CA LEU A 592 87.31 -95.37 106.55
C LEU A 592 86.39 -95.61 107.76
N GLU A 593 85.42 -96.51 107.63
CA GLU A 593 84.44 -96.81 108.67
C GLU A 593 85.07 -97.53 109.88
N ALA A 594 86.04 -98.41 109.64
CA ALA A 594 86.86 -99.02 110.69
C ALA A 594 87.63 -97.97 111.51
N VAL A 595 88.38 -97.09 110.84
CA VAL A 595 89.16 -96.00 111.49
C VAL A 595 88.24 -95.03 112.26
N THR A 596 87.05 -94.77 111.74
CA THR A 596 86.04 -93.92 112.39
C THR A 596 85.50 -94.58 113.68
N SER A 597 85.46 -95.91 113.76
CA SER A 597 85.02 -96.63 114.96
C SER A 597 86.04 -96.53 116.11
N GLU A 598 87.34 -96.69 115.82
CA GLU A 598 88.41 -96.54 116.82
C GLU A 598 88.50 -95.10 117.35
N MET A 599 88.35 -94.11 116.46
CA MET A 599 88.36 -92.70 116.85
C MET A 599 87.16 -92.31 117.74
N LYS A 600 86.03 -93.03 117.69
CA LYS A 600 84.93 -92.86 118.65
C LYS A 600 85.29 -93.34 120.06
N VAL A 601 86.04 -94.44 120.17
CA VAL A 601 86.44 -95.03 121.46
C VAL A 601 87.48 -94.17 122.19
N LEU A 602 88.46 -93.59 121.48
CA LEU A 602 89.37 -92.60 122.08
C LEU A 602 88.66 -91.30 122.51
N LYS A 603 87.54 -90.95 121.88
CA LYS A 603 86.80 -89.71 122.16
C LYS A 603 85.92 -89.82 123.40
N THR A 604 85.40 -91.00 123.73
CA THR A 604 84.61 -91.23 124.95
C THR A 604 85.48 -91.25 126.21
N THR A 605 86.65 -91.90 126.18
CA THR A 605 87.57 -91.94 127.34
C THR A 605 88.13 -90.56 127.70
N LEU A 606 88.44 -89.73 126.70
CA LEU A 606 88.84 -88.34 126.91
C LEU A 606 87.71 -87.48 127.50
N ALA A 607 86.46 -87.71 127.09
CA ALA A 607 85.30 -86.96 127.56
C ALA A 607 84.96 -87.25 129.04
N GLU A 608 85.15 -88.49 129.51
CA GLU A 608 84.89 -88.84 130.92
C GLU A 608 85.93 -88.27 131.90
N LEU A 609 87.20 -88.16 131.48
CA LEU A 609 88.25 -87.49 132.25
C LEU A 609 87.93 -85.99 132.41
N ALA A 610 87.59 -85.32 131.30
CA ALA A 610 87.21 -83.90 131.31
C ALA A 610 85.91 -83.61 132.11
N LYS A 611 85.01 -84.60 132.25
CA LYS A 611 83.75 -84.43 133.00
C LYS A 611 83.95 -84.56 134.51
N ARG A 612 84.92 -85.35 134.98
CA ARG A 612 85.27 -85.47 136.41
C ARG A 612 86.06 -84.27 136.93
N GLU A 613 86.89 -83.64 136.10
CA GLU A 613 87.61 -82.42 136.48
C GLU A 613 86.64 -81.24 136.70
N ARG A 614 85.64 -81.10 135.84
CA ARG A 614 84.61 -80.04 135.95
C ARG A 614 83.62 -80.24 137.11
N GLN A 615 83.46 -81.46 137.63
CA GLN A 615 82.57 -81.73 138.77
C GLN A 615 82.94 -80.98 140.07
N LEU A 616 84.21 -80.62 140.25
CA LEU A 616 84.72 -80.14 141.54
C LEU A 616 85.01 -78.64 141.60
N ALA A 617 85.03 -77.95 140.45
CA ALA A 617 85.18 -76.49 140.38
C ALA A 617 83.82 -75.77 140.54
N ASP A 618 82.86 -76.07 139.67
CA ASP A 618 81.58 -75.35 139.56
C ASP A 618 80.76 -75.42 140.87
N PHE A 619 80.73 -76.59 141.50
CA PHE A 619 80.05 -76.78 142.80
C PHE A 619 80.65 -75.93 143.91
N ARG A 620 81.97 -75.71 143.90
CA ARG A 620 82.69 -74.94 144.93
C ARG A 620 82.53 -73.43 144.73
N GLU A 621 82.55 -72.97 143.48
CA GLU A 621 82.41 -71.55 143.15
C GLU A 621 80.98 -71.03 143.36
N VAL A 622 79.96 -71.79 142.94
CA VAL A 622 78.54 -71.36 143.09
C VAL A 622 78.15 -71.22 144.56
N VAL A 623 78.51 -72.19 145.39
CA VAL A 623 78.17 -72.18 146.81
C VAL A 623 78.95 -71.08 147.55
N SER A 624 80.21 -70.83 147.22
CA SER A 624 80.97 -69.69 147.77
C SER A 624 80.32 -68.33 147.43
N ARG A 625 79.76 -68.19 146.21
CA ARG A 625 79.12 -66.95 145.74
C ARG A 625 77.80 -66.64 146.44
N MET A 626 76.92 -67.64 146.58
CA MET A 626 75.56 -67.40 147.11
C MET A 626 75.52 -67.11 148.60
N LEU A 627 76.64 -67.33 149.31
CA LEU A 627 76.78 -67.10 150.75
C LEU A 627 77.58 -65.83 151.07
N GLY A 628 77.93 -65.02 150.06
CA GLY A 628 78.57 -63.72 150.25
C GLY A 628 80.06 -63.75 150.64
N LEU A 629 80.73 -64.90 150.51
CA LEU A 629 82.13 -65.07 150.89
C LEU A 629 83.08 -64.53 149.80
N ASN A 630 84.17 -63.87 150.20
CA ASN A 630 85.10 -63.22 149.26
C ASN A 630 86.09 -64.21 148.63
N ILE A 631 86.12 -64.25 147.30
CA ILE A 631 86.76 -65.30 146.48
C ILE A 631 88.27 -65.03 146.25
N ALA A 632 88.79 -63.89 146.69
CA ALA A 632 90.14 -63.41 146.35
C ALA A 632 91.33 -64.06 147.11
N SER A 633 91.10 -65.08 147.95
CA SER A 633 92.16 -65.81 148.67
C SER A 633 92.03 -67.32 148.43
N LEU A 634 93.09 -67.95 147.95
CA LEU A 634 93.05 -69.23 147.23
C LEU A 634 92.90 -70.50 148.11
N ALA A 635 92.15 -70.42 149.22
CA ALA A 635 91.70 -71.57 150.01
C ALA A 635 90.65 -71.16 151.08
N LEU A 636 89.36 -71.17 150.76
CA LEU A 636 88.32 -71.28 151.79
C LEU A 636 88.13 -72.76 152.19
N PRO A 637 88.15 -73.12 153.49
CA PRO A 637 87.74 -74.43 153.97
C PRO A 637 86.21 -74.57 154.00
N ASP A 638 85.69 -75.76 153.70
CA ASP A 638 84.28 -75.92 153.28
C ASP A 638 83.22 -75.82 154.41
N TYR A 639 83.61 -75.55 155.66
CA TYR A 639 82.68 -75.48 156.81
C TYR A 639 81.95 -74.13 156.93
N GLU A 640 82.58 -73.01 156.56
CA GLU A 640 81.95 -71.68 156.58
C GLU A 640 80.76 -71.58 155.62
N ILE A 641 80.86 -72.32 154.52
CA ILE A 641 79.81 -72.53 153.53
C ILE A 641 78.59 -73.25 154.12
N ILE A 642 78.80 -74.27 154.96
CA ILE A 642 77.71 -75.13 155.44
C ILE A 642 76.82 -74.37 156.42
N THR A 643 77.38 -73.50 157.26
CA THR A 643 76.63 -72.75 158.27
C THR A 643 75.63 -71.76 157.64
N CYS A 644 76.01 -71.04 156.58
CA CYS A 644 75.11 -70.09 155.91
C CYS A 644 74.04 -70.78 155.04
N LEU A 645 74.22 -72.05 154.67
CA LEU A 645 73.20 -72.83 153.96
C LEU A 645 72.03 -73.24 154.87
N ASP A 646 72.27 -73.41 156.18
CA ASP A 646 71.23 -73.81 157.16
C ASP A 646 70.22 -72.68 157.44
N GLU A 647 70.66 -71.42 157.47
CA GLU A 647 69.77 -70.27 157.77
C GLU A 647 68.73 -70.00 156.66
N LEU A 648 69.04 -70.34 155.41
CA LEU A 648 68.23 -69.99 154.24
C LEU A 648 67.16 -71.04 153.86
N ILE A 649 67.36 -72.32 154.20
CA ILE A 649 66.48 -73.42 153.76
C ILE A 649 65.19 -73.54 154.62
N HIS A 650 65.02 -72.68 155.63
CA HIS A 650 63.80 -72.58 156.43
C HIS A 650 62.55 -72.05 155.68
N SER A 651 62.62 -71.77 154.37
CA SER A 651 61.50 -71.31 153.55
C SER A 651 60.95 -72.37 152.56
N TYR A 652 60.57 -73.55 153.07
CA TYR A 652 59.82 -74.66 152.40
C TYR A 652 60.60 -75.48 151.33
N GLN A 653 61.11 -76.69 151.66
CA GLN A 653 60.43 -78.03 151.63
C GLN A 653 60.03 -78.54 150.21
N HIS A 654 60.28 -79.80 149.77
CA HIS A 654 60.92 -80.99 150.39
C HIS A 654 61.09 -82.16 149.36
N HIS A 655 62.06 -83.09 149.63
CA HIS A 655 62.07 -84.54 149.24
C HIS A 655 62.19 -84.96 147.74
N CYS A 656 62.77 -86.11 147.32
CA CYS A 656 63.47 -87.20 148.04
C CYS A 656 64.42 -88.07 147.16
N PHE A 657 65.28 -88.85 147.83
CA PHE A 657 66.08 -90.03 147.38
C PHE A 657 65.24 -91.35 147.46
N PRO A 658 65.76 -92.63 147.39
CA PRO A 658 66.94 -93.28 146.75
C PRO A 658 66.58 -94.62 145.99
N CYS A 659 67.57 -95.46 145.57
CA CYS A 659 67.72 -96.94 145.84
C CYS A 659 68.48 -97.78 144.75
N VAL A 660 68.56 -99.13 144.90
CA VAL A 660 69.65 -100.06 144.46
C VAL A 660 69.11 -101.36 143.76
N CYS A 661 69.98 -102.26 143.19
CA CYS A 661 69.82 -103.70 142.76
C CYS A 661 69.56 -104.05 141.25
N LEU A 662 69.80 -105.26 140.64
CA LEU A 662 70.60 -106.51 140.88
C LEU A 662 70.64 -107.49 139.64
N LYS A 663 71.69 -108.37 139.53
CA LYS A 663 71.73 -109.82 139.07
C LYS A 663 71.64 -110.38 137.61
N ASP A 664 72.28 -111.58 137.43
CA ASP A 664 71.97 -112.83 136.64
C ASP A 664 71.88 -112.85 135.07
N VAL A 665 71.78 -113.97 134.29
CA VAL A 665 72.58 -115.24 134.09
C VAL A 665 72.09 -116.05 132.82
N ALA A 666 72.99 -116.72 132.07
CA ALA A 666 72.83 -117.92 131.16
C ALA A 666 72.13 -117.96 129.74
N ARG A 667 72.62 -118.93 128.93
CA ARG A 667 71.99 -119.82 127.90
C ARG A 667 71.95 -119.49 126.37
N ALA A 668 71.99 -120.58 125.57
CA ALA A 668 71.60 -120.71 124.15
C ALA A 668 70.13 -121.22 124.03
N PRO A 669 69.42 -121.16 122.88
CA PRO A 669 69.48 -122.20 121.80
C PRO A 669 69.12 -121.70 120.35
N GLU A 670 69.31 -122.46 119.24
CA GLU A 670 68.37 -123.31 118.42
C GLU A 670 67.86 -122.77 117.04
N GLU A 671 67.84 -123.70 116.06
CA GLU A 671 67.01 -123.98 114.86
C GLU A 671 66.25 -122.96 113.96
N GLN A 672 66.29 -123.23 112.63
CA GLN A 672 65.20 -123.37 111.60
C GLN A 672 65.64 -122.79 110.21
N GLN A 673 65.80 -123.55 109.11
CA GLN A 673 64.91 -124.36 108.25
C GLN A 673 64.11 -123.61 107.15
N ARG A 674 64.23 -124.13 105.90
CA ARG A 674 63.60 -123.79 104.57
C ARG A 674 64.44 -122.87 103.66
N ASN A 675 65.00 -123.25 102.50
CA ASN A 675 64.74 -124.27 101.44
C ASN A 675 63.70 -123.85 100.37
N VAL A 676 63.94 -124.21 99.08
CA VAL A 676 63.05 -124.06 97.87
C VAL A 676 63.02 -122.62 97.25
N GLN A 677 63.15 -122.32 95.93
CA GLN A 677 63.41 -123.09 94.68
C GLN A 677 63.91 -122.21 93.49
N LEU A 678 64.64 -122.84 92.56
CA LEU A 678 64.59 -122.84 91.07
C LEU A 678 64.25 -121.60 90.18
N LEU A 679 65.01 -121.57 89.07
CA LEU A 679 64.69 -121.23 87.66
C LEU A 679 64.88 -119.79 87.08
N HIS A 680 65.68 -119.81 85.99
CA HIS A 680 65.96 -118.82 84.92
C HIS A 680 66.80 -117.58 85.20
#